data_AF-A0A942GHI8-F1
#
_entry.id   AF-A0A942GHI8-F1
#
_cell.length_a   1.000
_cell.length_b   1.000
_cell.length_c   1.000
_cell.angle_alpha   90.00
_cell.angle_beta   90.00
_cell.angle_gamma   90.00
#
_symmetry.space_group_name_H-M   'P 1'
#
loop_
_entity.id
_entity.type
_entity.pdbx_description
1 polymer ?
#
loop_
_entity_poly.entity_id
_entity_poly.type
_entity_poly.pdbx_seq_one_letter_code
_entity_poly.pdbx_strand_id
1 'polypeptide(L)'
;MKNADLMKLSKEEKPGLRIDRIIVSSILILSFFYSSIIHSQIPVNGFCSFKEFQVKSGLNRFLPVDFNSDGWRDLVLFNGNEKSYSAQTWDKNKYSSPSTKFSSTSFYDFHIVGSDDLRGKKYAFISRKEREAGFVTFSKNGTISIQSRLKFDSNPSSIDVADINRNGKPEILVSGYNFSGLSLISEDKNKLKEISIDKNNLYSYSSFIDLDYDGYVDIVAVDMIKNSAVLFYNNRSGGFYPARSIALGNELKELRIADFTNNGFQDLIFTSAAGFEVFQGDSVSSFKKRITLKTREKPDRYTVMDLNGDGFNDVAYINLESGKLYISFAKSTNDFYQPITYFKRRGIVDINSFVDRSGRKLALLDSGGKIYFIEKVTDAENLSIPLAIKPTLIGSFTVLNTRMKGLYFLDEDQMKINFLLSRKSAFDTYYYRELSRNYNNVVVDEINRENRTFYFYSNGENVIEMLRVNFNRLEFSKRILYADGQIHDLKITSDRVKDMQTIYVLSENRRKLSIETFDFRDFRYVSSGAAEISSDVEQASITFELYKEIFHIQRNQSNLLLKKSVFNRKVQSEETLMSKSISSEKNIYSDVASFQDESINENLTAAWFYDDNNTDLFLYLRKRLNKITLKDFTPSIGSMKYIDGENENSLFLYDRTKGKIKRIDISSIGRNLDVNDLFESKNINNYIVDRLKSKKEFLIYTDSSDNLTKIKLVK
;
A
#
# COMPACT_ATOMS: atom_id res chain seq x y z
N MET A 1 66.68 -7.33 -9.50
CA MET A 1 65.73 -7.22 -10.65
C MET A 1 64.90 -8.50 -10.68
N LYS A 2 63.61 -8.43 -10.27
CA LYS A 2 62.38 -8.46 -11.12
C LYS A 2 62.14 -9.85 -11.76
N ASN A 3 60.97 -10.50 -11.81
CA ASN A 3 59.54 -10.29 -11.45
C ASN A 3 58.88 -11.70 -11.55
N ALA A 4 57.96 -12.14 -10.66
CA ALA A 4 56.48 -12.09 -10.80
C ALA A 4 55.94 -12.73 -12.11
N ASP A 5 54.95 -13.63 -12.17
CA ASP A 5 53.66 -13.66 -11.47
C ASP A 5 53.04 -15.07 -11.35
N LEU A 6 52.30 -15.26 -10.27
CA LEU A 6 51.41 -16.37 -9.93
C LEU A 6 50.05 -16.24 -10.67
N MET A 7 49.67 -17.25 -11.45
CA MET A 7 48.30 -17.40 -11.94
C MET A 7 47.38 -17.87 -10.80
N LYS A 8 46.47 -16.99 -10.36
CA LYS A 8 45.33 -17.32 -9.50
C LYS A 8 44.21 -17.83 -10.41
N LEU A 9 43.84 -19.11 -10.31
CA LEU A 9 42.73 -19.72 -11.05
C LEU A 9 41.39 -19.13 -10.56
N SER A 10 40.68 -18.45 -11.44
CA SER A 10 39.25 -18.12 -11.29
C SER A 10 38.42 -19.39 -11.41
N LYS A 11 37.63 -19.72 -10.38
CA LYS A 11 36.62 -20.79 -10.46
C LYS A 11 35.40 -20.25 -11.21
N GLU A 12 35.18 -20.70 -12.43
CA GLU A 12 33.84 -20.71 -13.02
C GLU A 12 33.02 -21.86 -12.39
N GLU A 13 31.71 -21.65 -12.26
CA GLU A 13 30.79 -22.55 -11.57
C GLU A 13 30.73 -23.95 -12.20
N LYS A 14 30.65 -24.97 -11.33
CA LYS A 14 30.21 -26.33 -11.68
C LYS A 14 28.70 -26.43 -11.47
N PRO A 15 27.89 -26.76 -12.50
CA PRO A 15 26.49 -27.09 -12.30
C PRO A 15 26.38 -28.49 -11.69
N GLY A 16 26.02 -28.57 -10.42
CA GLY A 16 25.78 -29.83 -9.71
C GLY A 16 24.30 -30.15 -9.60
N LEU A 17 23.75 -30.87 -10.58
CA LEU A 17 22.59 -31.75 -10.37
C LEU A 17 22.74 -32.97 -11.31
N ARG A 18 22.73 -34.16 -10.69
CA ARG A 18 23.04 -35.47 -11.28
C ARG A 18 22.13 -35.80 -12.46
N ILE A 19 22.75 -36.14 -13.59
CA ILE A 19 22.10 -36.78 -14.74
C ILE A 19 22.33 -38.29 -14.59
N ASP A 20 21.31 -39.03 -14.16
CA ASP A 20 21.25 -40.46 -14.45
C ASP A 20 20.76 -40.66 -15.89
N ARG A 21 21.50 -41.48 -16.63
CA ARG A 21 21.32 -41.77 -18.06
C ARG A 21 19.98 -42.46 -18.33
N ILE A 22 19.09 -41.82 -19.09
CA ILE A 22 18.13 -42.50 -19.97
C ILE A 22 18.19 -41.82 -21.35
N ILE A 23 18.44 -42.64 -22.37
CA ILE A 23 18.63 -42.25 -23.77
C ILE A 23 17.28 -42.32 -24.50
N VAL A 24 16.96 -41.21 -25.19
CA VAL A 24 16.04 -41.04 -26.34
C VAL A 24 14.52 -41.11 -26.09
N SER A 25 13.85 -39.95 -26.12
CA SER A 25 13.10 -39.57 -27.33
C SER A 25 12.79 -38.06 -27.32
N SER A 26 12.89 -37.48 -28.50
CA SER A 26 12.74 -36.06 -28.80
C SER A 26 11.33 -35.57 -28.45
N ILE A 27 11.21 -34.73 -27.41
CA ILE A 27 10.02 -33.91 -27.18
C ILE A 27 10.50 -32.46 -27.05
N LEU A 28 9.94 -31.62 -27.91
CA LEU A 28 10.09 -30.16 -27.90
C LEU A 28 10.10 -29.62 -26.47
N ILE A 29 11.25 -29.11 -26.02
CA ILE A 29 11.26 -28.16 -24.92
C ILE A 29 10.70 -26.86 -25.51
N LEU A 30 9.40 -26.67 -25.32
CA LEU A 30 8.80 -25.34 -25.35
C LEU A 30 9.61 -24.49 -24.37
N SER A 31 10.44 -23.60 -24.90
CA SER A 31 11.00 -22.51 -24.12
C SER A 31 9.82 -21.74 -23.53
N PHE A 32 9.53 -21.95 -22.25
CA PHE A 32 8.79 -20.99 -21.45
C PHE A 32 9.63 -19.72 -21.45
N PHE A 33 9.40 -18.86 -22.44
CA PHE A 33 9.62 -17.44 -22.26
C PHE A 33 8.80 -17.08 -21.04
N TYR A 34 9.45 -16.97 -19.87
CA TYR A 34 8.93 -16.12 -18.81
C TYR A 34 8.73 -14.78 -19.48
N SER A 35 7.50 -14.48 -19.90
CA SER A 35 7.13 -13.15 -20.33
C SER A 35 7.52 -12.26 -19.17
N SER A 36 8.52 -11.41 -19.38
CA SER A 36 8.75 -10.28 -18.51
C SER A 36 7.46 -9.48 -18.54
N ILE A 37 6.59 -9.70 -17.55
CA ILE A 37 5.43 -8.85 -17.34
C ILE A 37 6.05 -7.49 -17.04
N ILE A 38 6.06 -6.61 -18.05
CA ILE A 38 6.46 -5.22 -17.90
C ILE A 38 5.38 -4.62 -17.00
N HIS A 39 5.62 -4.63 -15.69
CA HIS A 39 4.70 -3.93 -14.80
C HIS A 39 4.93 -2.45 -15.02
N SER A 40 3.86 -1.81 -15.46
CA SER A 40 3.84 -0.41 -15.83
C SER A 40 3.81 0.48 -14.58
N GLN A 41 4.30 1.71 -14.78
CA GLN A 41 4.18 2.81 -13.85
C GLN A 41 2.71 3.04 -13.48
N ILE A 42 2.32 2.92 -12.20
CA ILE A 42 0.94 3.19 -11.78
C ILE A 42 0.85 4.63 -11.25
N PRO A 43 0.11 5.54 -11.91
CA PRO A 43 -0.07 6.91 -11.47
C PRO A 43 -1.08 6.96 -10.33
N VAL A 44 -0.60 6.94 -9.09
CA VAL A 44 -1.47 7.10 -7.92
C VAL A 44 -1.74 8.58 -7.61
N ASN A 45 -0.93 9.50 -8.14
CA ASN A 45 -1.08 10.96 -7.99
C ASN A 45 -1.26 11.43 -6.53
N GLY A 46 -0.59 10.74 -5.60
CA GLY A 46 -0.69 10.98 -4.16
C GLY A 46 -1.93 10.39 -3.50
N PHE A 47 -2.76 9.59 -4.18
CA PHE A 47 -3.96 8.94 -3.61
C PHE A 47 -3.60 7.75 -2.69
N CYS A 48 -2.88 8.06 -1.62
CA CYS A 48 -2.35 7.09 -0.66
C CYS A 48 -2.26 7.66 0.77
N SER A 49 -3.00 8.74 1.07
CA SER A 49 -3.14 9.25 2.43
C SER A 49 -4.22 8.48 3.18
N PHE A 50 -3.90 7.94 4.34
CA PHE A 50 -4.83 7.18 5.18
C PHE A 50 -5.22 7.98 6.42
N LYS A 51 -6.53 8.09 6.66
CA LYS A 51 -7.12 8.67 7.87
C LYS A 51 -8.14 7.72 8.50
N GLU A 52 -8.24 7.74 9.82
CA GLU A 52 -9.19 6.95 10.59
C GLU A 52 -10.07 7.87 11.43
N PHE A 53 -11.38 7.60 11.45
CA PHE A 53 -12.33 8.29 12.32
C PHE A 53 -13.22 7.29 13.07
N GLN A 54 -13.69 7.70 14.25
CA GLN A 54 -14.59 6.90 15.07
C GLN A 54 -16.04 7.07 14.61
N VAL A 55 -16.74 5.97 14.44
CA VAL A 55 -18.16 5.90 14.07
C VAL A 55 -18.90 4.92 14.99
N LYS A 56 -20.22 4.82 14.84
CA LYS A 56 -21.00 3.89 15.66
C LYS A 56 -20.72 2.44 15.22
N SER A 57 -20.35 1.58 16.17
CA SER A 57 -20.15 0.14 15.93
C SER A 57 -21.47 -0.59 15.66
N GLY A 58 -21.39 -1.74 14.96
CA GLY A 58 -22.53 -2.61 14.63
C GLY A 58 -23.34 -2.19 13.40
N LEU A 59 -22.97 -1.10 12.74
CA LEU A 59 -23.59 -0.64 11.49
C LEU A 59 -22.87 -1.27 10.29
N ASN A 60 -23.61 -1.50 9.19
CA ASN A 60 -23.12 -2.27 8.04
C ASN A 60 -23.28 -1.58 6.68
N ARG A 61 -23.76 -0.34 6.70
CA ARG A 61 -23.87 0.55 5.55
C ARG A 61 -23.58 1.98 5.97
N PHE A 62 -23.08 2.77 5.05
CA PHE A 62 -22.99 4.21 5.24
C PHE A 62 -23.23 4.97 3.93
N LEU A 63 -23.69 6.20 4.07
CA LEU A 63 -23.90 7.12 2.97
C LEU A 63 -23.24 8.46 3.30
N PRO A 64 -22.24 8.89 2.50
CA PRO A 64 -21.65 10.22 2.60
C PRO A 64 -22.54 11.25 1.90
N VAL A 65 -23.15 12.17 2.66
CA VAL A 65 -24.10 13.18 2.14
C VAL A 65 -23.91 14.51 2.84
N ASP A 66 -24.23 15.60 2.16
CA ASP A 66 -24.26 16.93 2.79
C ASP A 66 -25.68 17.21 3.27
N PHE A 67 -26.07 16.64 4.41
CA PHE A 67 -27.43 16.79 4.94
C PHE A 67 -27.64 18.12 5.68
N ASN A 68 -26.56 18.78 6.11
CA ASN A 68 -26.62 20.06 6.81
C ASN A 68 -26.45 21.28 5.85
N SER A 69 -26.11 21.04 4.58
CA SER A 69 -25.89 22.01 3.51
C SER A 69 -24.69 22.94 3.73
N ASP A 70 -23.59 22.43 4.30
CA ASP A 70 -22.33 23.16 4.48
C ASP A 70 -21.29 22.88 3.38
N GLY A 71 -21.62 21.99 2.45
CA GLY A 71 -20.79 21.57 1.31
C GLY A 71 -19.72 20.53 1.65
N TRP A 72 -19.75 19.96 2.85
CA TRP A 72 -18.95 18.79 3.23
C TRP A 72 -19.84 17.54 3.32
N ARG A 73 -19.23 16.36 3.16
CA ARG A 73 -19.97 15.11 3.30
C ARG A 73 -20.00 14.70 4.77
N ASP A 74 -21.17 14.87 5.36
CA ASP A 74 -21.57 14.22 6.60
C ASP A 74 -21.77 12.71 6.36
N LEU A 75 -21.87 11.93 7.45
CA LEU A 75 -22.06 10.48 7.37
C LEU A 75 -23.40 10.09 7.97
N VAL A 76 -24.18 9.33 7.21
CA VAL A 76 -25.34 8.58 7.70
C VAL A 76 -24.96 7.10 7.70
N LEU A 77 -24.95 6.47 8.86
CA LEU A 77 -24.61 5.06 9.03
C LEU A 77 -25.83 4.30 9.52
N PHE A 78 -26.06 3.09 9.01
CA PHE A 78 -27.24 2.31 9.36
C PHE A 78 -26.98 0.82 9.23
N ASN A 79 -27.90 0.04 9.77
CA ASN A 79 -27.96 -1.40 9.56
C ASN A 79 -29.25 -1.74 8.82
N GLY A 80 -29.12 -2.42 7.67
CA GLY A 80 -30.23 -2.80 6.80
C GLY A 80 -31.40 -3.56 7.45
N ASN A 81 -31.19 -4.13 8.65
CA ASN A 81 -32.16 -4.96 9.36
C ASN A 81 -32.63 -4.36 10.71
N GLU A 82 -32.07 -3.22 11.09
CA GLU A 82 -32.34 -2.55 12.36
C GLU A 82 -32.88 -1.15 12.12
N LYS A 83 -33.67 -0.66 13.08
CA LYS A 83 -34.21 0.71 13.05
C LYS A 83 -33.23 1.73 13.65
N SER A 84 -32.07 1.26 14.09
CA SER A 84 -31.00 2.05 14.65
C SER A 84 -30.15 2.65 13.52
N TYR A 85 -29.73 3.89 13.69
CA TYR A 85 -28.81 4.55 12.77
C TYR A 85 -27.93 5.56 13.53
N SER A 86 -26.90 6.05 12.86
CA SER A 86 -26.06 7.14 13.32
C SER A 86 -25.99 8.22 12.25
N ALA A 87 -25.92 9.47 12.66
CA ALA A 87 -25.60 10.57 11.78
C ALA A 87 -24.49 11.41 12.43
N GLN A 88 -23.44 11.68 11.68
CA GLN A 88 -22.27 12.42 12.15
C GLN A 88 -21.93 13.54 11.17
N THR A 89 -21.81 14.76 11.68
CA THR A 89 -21.46 15.93 10.86
C THR A 89 -19.95 16.12 10.78
N TRP A 90 -19.46 16.65 9.67
CA TRP A 90 -18.04 16.97 9.50
C TRP A 90 -17.73 18.42 9.89
N ASP A 91 -16.79 18.64 10.80
CA ASP A 91 -16.40 20.00 11.26
C ASP A 91 -15.15 20.57 10.55
N LYS A 92 -14.76 19.97 9.41
CA LYS A 92 -13.52 20.21 8.64
C LYS A 92 -12.27 19.47 9.14
N ASN A 93 -12.29 18.93 10.35
CA ASN A 93 -11.16 18.19 10.92
C ASN A 93 -11.55 16.81 11.45
N LYS A 94 -12.75 16.67 12.01
CA LYS A 94 -13.27 15.42 12.57
C LYS A 94 -14.77 15.32 12.37
N TYR A 95 -15.25 14.09 12.46
CA TYR A 95 -16.68 13.84 12.59
C TYR A 95 -17.15 14.09 14.03
N SER A 96 -18.38 14.59 14.19
CA SER A 96 -19.04 14.68 15.48
C SER A 96 -19.08 13.31 16.17
N SER A 97 -19.11 13.27 17.50
CA SER A 97 -19.15 12.01 18.25
C SER A 97 -20.25 11.06 17.77
N PRO A 98 -19.97 9.73 17.70
CA PRO A 98 -20.97 8.76 17.30
C PRO A 98 -22.23 8.85 18.16
N SER A 99 -23.40 8.90 17.51
CA SER A 99 -24.70 8.91 18.20
C SER A 99 -25.53 7.70 17.78
N THR A 100 -26.42 7.24 18.65
CA THR A 100 -27.43 6.23 18.29
C THR A 100 -28.78 6.92 18.22
N LYS A 101 -29.43 6.79 17.07
CA LYS A 101 -30.76 7.32 16.80
C LYS A 101 -31.66 6.19 16.33
N PHE A 102 -32.97 6.42 16.40
CA PHE A 102 -33.97 5.44 16.01
C PHE A 102 -34.94 6.05 15.00
N SER A 103 -35.33 5.24 14.03
CA SER A 103 -36.39 5.52 13.08
C SER A 103 -37.59 4.60 13.35
N SER A 104 -38.75 4.92 12.80
CA SER A 104 -39.91 4.02 12.84
C SER A 104 -39.78 2.83 11.88
N THR A 105 -38.77 2.83 11.01
CA THR A 105 -38.46 1.78 10.02
C THR A 105 -36.96 1.50 9.93
N SER A 106 -36.59 0.33 9.40
CA SER A 106 -35.19 0.01 9.07
C SER A 106 -34.88 0.44 7.65
N PHE A 107 -33.67 0.94 7.42
CA PHE A 107 -33.28 1.44 6.09
C PHE A 107 -32.32 0.45 5.46
N TYR A 108 -32.73 -0.15 4.34
CA TYR A 108 -31.87 -1.03 3.56
C TYR A 108 -30.97 -0.23 2.61
N ASP A 109 -31.50 0.85 2.03
CA ASP A 109 -30.77 1.75 1.12
C ASP A 109 -31.41 3.14 1.07
N PHE A 110 -30.63 4.13 0.59
CA PHE A 110 -31.02 5.53 0.42
C PHE A 110 -30.52 6.11 -0.90
N HIS A 111 -31.34 6.88 -1.59
CA HIS A 111 -30.97 7.66 -2.78
C HIS A 111 -31.33 9.14 -2.60
N ILE A 112 -30.48 10.04 -3.10
CA ILE A 112 -30.73 11.49 -3.07
C ILE A 112 -31.81 11.83 -4.10
N VAL A 113 -32.74 12.73 -3.74
CA VAL A 113 -33.82 13.19 -4.63
C VAL A 113 -33.53 14.63 -5.08
N GLY A 114 -33.26 14.82 -6.38
CA GLY A 114 -33.04 16.14 -7.01
C GLY A 114 -31.59 16.66 -6.96
N SER A 115 -31.36 17.82 -7.59
CA SER A 115 -30.05 18.51 -7.59
C SER A 115 -29.81 19.25 -6.27
N ASP A 116 -28.56 19.22 -5.79
CA ASP A 116 -28.03 19.64 -4.48
C ASP A 116 -28.44 21.04 -3.91
N ASP A 117 -29.26 21.84 -4.60
CA ASP A 117 -29.47 23.28 -4.35
C ASP A 117 -30.85 23.66 -3.75
N LEU A 118 -31.70 22.70 -3.38
CA LEU A 118 -32.97 22.98 -2.69
C LEU A 118 -32.90 22.62 -1.21
N ARG A 119 -33.14 23.64 -0.36
CA ARG A 119 -32.95 23.70 1.10
C ARG A 119 -33.88 22.77 1.91
N GLY A 120 -33.72 21.47 1.70
CA GLY A 120 -34.37 20.39 2.45
C GLY A 120 -34.22 19.09 1.69
N LYS A 121 -32.99 18.54 1.62
CA LYS A 121 -32.66 17.37 0.81
C LYS A 121 -33.58 16.21 1.22
N LYS A 122 -34.47 15.87 0.30
CA LYS A 122 -35.36 14.71 0.39
C LYS A 122 -34.56 13.51 -0.11
N TYR A 123 -34.72 12.38 0.54
CA TYR A 123 -34.04 11.14 0.19
C TYR A 123 -35.09 10.06 0.03
N ALA A 124 -35.00 9.30 -1.05
CA ALA A 124 -35.80 8.09 -1.17
C ALA A 124 -35.15 6.98 -0.36
N PHE A 125 -35.97 6.11 0.22
CA PHE A 125 -35.50 4.98 1.01
C PHE A 125 -36.28 3.73 0.65
N ILE A 126 -35.65 2.58 0.93
CA ILE A 126 -36.34 1.29 1.00
C ILE A 126 -36.10 0.62 2.34
N SER A 127 -37.12 -0.08 2.82
CA SER A 127 -37.04 -1.06 3.88
C SER A 127 -37.43 -2.43 3.35
N ARG A 128 -36.47 -3.35 3.37
CA ARG A 128 -36.72 -4.74 3.01
C ARG A 128 -37.56 -5.45 4.07
N LYS A 129 -37.34 -5.15 5.36
CA LYS A 129 -37.98 -5.83 6.50
C LYS A 129 -39.41 -5.37 6.71
N GLU A 130 -39.64 -4.06 6.63
CA GLU A 130 -40.97 -3.48 6.75
C GLU A 130 -41.76 -3.53 5.42
N ARG A 131 -41.11 -3.92 4.31
CA ARG A 131 -41.64 -3.97 2.94
C ARG A 131 -42.20 -2.62 2.52
N GLU A 132 -41.41 -1.58 2.67
CA GLU A 132 -41.86 -0.23 2.34
C GLU A 132 -40.80 0.56 1.59
N ALA A 133 -41.26 1.57 0.87
CA ALA A 133 -40.42 2.58 0.25
C ALA A 133 -41.08 3.94 0.42
N GLY A 134 -40.29 5.00 0.33
CA GLY A 134 -40.83 6.34 0.36
C GLY A 134 -39.75 7.38 0.50
N PHE A 135 -40.09 8.49 1.14
CA PHE A 135 -39.19 9.62 1.27
C PHE A 135 -38.95 10.03 2.71
N VAL A 136 -37.71 10.43 3.00
CA VAL A 136 -37.28 11.01 4.26
C VAL A 136 -36.59 12.36 4.03
N THR A 137 -36.48 13.14 5.10
CA THR A 137 -35.59 14.29 5.20
C THR A 137 -34.71 14.15 6.43
N PHE A 138 -33.58 14.85 6.43
CA PHE A 138 -32.69 14.95 7.57
C PHE A 138 -32.73 16.39 8.10
N SER A 139 -32.81 16.55 9.43
CA SER A 139 -32.50 17.82 10.07
C SER A 139 -31.00 18.12 10.00
N LYS A 140 -30.59 19.35 10.35
CA LYS A 140 -29.17 19.76 10.39
C LYS A 140 -28.31 18.93 11.34
N ASN A 141 -28.88 18.30 12.36
CA ASN A 141 -28.18 17.39 13.26
C ASN A 141 -28.32 15.92 12.83
N GLY A 142 -28.84 15.65 11.64
CA GLY A 142 -28.98 14.31 11.06
C GLY A 142 -30.08 13.46 11.71
N THR A 143 -31.18 14.06 12.18
CA THR A 143 -32.37 13.31 12.62
C THR A 143 -33.30 13.11 11.43
N ILE A 144 -33.68 11.86 11.20
CA ILE A 144 -34.55 11.44 10.09
C ILE A 144 -36.02 11.77 10.40
N SER A 145 -36.72 12.33 9.41
CA SER A 145 -38.16 12.53 9.40
C SER A 145 -38.78 11.88 8.16
N ILE A 146 -39.62 10.85 8.35
CA ILE A 146 -40.33 10.17 7.26
C ILE A 146 -41.45 11.09 6.75
N GLN A 147 -41.38 11.46 5.48
CA GLN A 147 -42.35 12.35 4.82
C GLN A 147 -43.54 11.56 4.27
N SER A 148 -43.26 10.43 3.63
CA SER A 148 -44.27 9.57 3.01
C SER A 148 -43.71 8.16 2.87
N ARG A 149 -44.59 7.16 2.87
CA ARG A 149 -44.23 5.75 2.69
C ARG A 149 -45.38 4.95 2.09
N LEU A 150 -45.04 3.92 1.34
CA LEU A 150 -45.94 2.95 0.74
C LEU A 150 -45.46 1.56 1.12
N LYS A 151 -46.41 0.66 1.43
CA LYS A 151 -46.13 -0.71 1.81
C LYS A 151 -46.43 -1.64 0.64
N PHE A 152 -45.54 -2.61 0.41
CA PHE A 152 -45.65 -3.63 -0.60
C PHE A 152 -46.07 -4.97 -0.02
N ASP A 153 -46.58 -5.83 -0.89
CA ASP A 153 -46.89 -7.22 -0.55
C ASP A 153 -45.65 -8.13 -0.61
N SER A 154 -44.57 -7.70 -1.27
CA SER A 154 -43.31 -8.45 -1.42
C SER A 154 -42.10 -7.65 -0.89
N ASN A 155 -40.89 -8.22 -0.89
CA ASN A 155 -39.73 -7.64 -0.21
C ASN A 155 -38.83 -6.85 -1.19
N PRO A 156 -38.84 -5.50 -1.16
CA PRO A 156 -37.97 -4.69 -1.99
C PRO A 156 -36.52 -4.77 -1.51
N SER A 157 -35.56 -4.71 -2.43
CA SER A 157 -34.12 -4.68 -2.10
C SER A 157 -33.27 -3.88 -3.07
N SER A 158 -33.86 -3.18 -4.03
CA SER A 158 -33.20 -2.26 -4.95
C SER A 158 -34.12 -1.05 -5.17
N ILE A 159 -33.50 0.12 -5.19
CA ILE A 159 -34.16 1.40 -5.39
C ILE A 159 -33.35 2.27 -6.35
N ASP A 160 -34.04 3.07 -7.15
CA ASP A 160 -33.44 4.21 -7.83
C ASP A 160 -34.45 5.37 -7.94
N VAL A 161 -33.99 6.57 -8.27
CA VAL A 161 -34.83 7.77 -8.30
C VAL A 161 -34.52 8.64 -9.51
N ALA A 162 -35.56 9.03 -10.24
CA ALA A 162 -35.44 9.98 -11.34
C ALA A 162 -36.78 10.68 -11.63
N ASP A 163 -36.72 11.86 -12.22
CA ASP A 163 -37.89 12.56 -12.76
C ASP A 163 -38.17 12.05 -14.18
N ILE A 164 -39.07 11.07 -14.29
CA ILE A 164 -39.27 10.29 -15.52
C ILE A 164 -40.04 11.06 -16.61
N ASN A 165 -40.67 12.18 -16.24
CA ASN A 165 -41.55 12.96 -17.10
C ASN A 165 -41.21 14.46 -17.08
N ARG A 166 -40.11 14.84 -16.41
CA ARG A 166 -39.59 16.21 -16.30
C ARG A 166 -40.58 17.19 -15.66
N ASN A 167 -41.39 16.73 -14.71
CA ASN A 167 -42.37 17.57 -14.00
C ASN A 167 -41.82 18.18 -12.69
N GLY A 168 -40.56 17.92 -12.35
CA GLY A 168 -39.90 18.35 -11.12
C GLY A 168 -40.19 17.49 -9.90
N LYS A 169 -40.86 16.34 -10.05
CA LYS A 169 -41.23 15.41 -8.97
C LYS A 169 -40.68 14.01 -9.29
N PRO A 170 -39.51 13.67 -8.76
CA PRO A 170 -38.91 12.37 -9.03
C PRO A 170 -39.74 11.21 -8.50
N GLU A 171 -39.81 10.16 -9.30
CA GLU A 171 -40.40 8.87 -8.96
C GLU A 171 -39.35 7.90 -8.43
N ILE A 172 -39.80 6.91 -7.64
CA ILE A 172 -38.95 5.86 -7.09
C ILE A 172 -39.15 4.58 -7.90
N LEU A 173 -38.08 4.03 -8.47
CA LEU A 173 -38.08 2.69 -9.06
C LEU A 173 -37.74 1.66 -8.00
N VAL A 174 -38.50 0.56 -7.94
CA VAL A 174 -38.35 -0.50 -6.94
C VAL A 174 -38.31 -1.87 -7.59
N SER A 175 -37.31 -2.65 -7.19
CA SER A 175 -37.15 -4.06 -7.50
C SER A 175 -36.48 -4.82 -6.34
N GLY A 176 -36.16 -6.10 -6.53
CA GLY A 176 -35.42 -6.89 -5.56
C GLY A 176 -35.54 -8.40 -5.75
N TYR A 177 -34.61 -9.14 -5.13
CA TYR A 177 -34.52 -10.61 -5.25
C TYR A 177 -35.81 -11.37 -4.91
N ASN A 178 -36.60 -10.83 -3.97
CA ASN A 178 -37.87 -11.40 -3.54
C ASN A 178 -39.01 -10.38 -3.71
N PHE A 179 -38.86 -9.47 -4.67
CA PHE A 179 -39.87 -8.49 -5.02
C PHE A 179 -40.62 -8.95 -6.27
N SER A 180 -41.94 -8.86 -6.25
CA SER A 180 -42.79 -9.31 -7.36
C SER A 180 -42.81 -8.25 -8.45
N GLY A 181 -42.00 -8.42 -9.49
CA GLY A 181 -42.00 -7.54 -10.66
C GLY A 181 -41.13 -6.30 -10.52
N LEU A 182 -41.58 -5.23 -11.18
CA LEU A 182 -40.92 -3.93 -11.24
C LEU A 182 -41.98 -2.86 -10.99
N SER A 183 -41.75 -2.01 -10.00
CA SER A 183 -42.73 -1.00 -9.56
C SER A 183 -42.14 0.40 -9.58
N LEU A 184 -42.97 1.36 -9.97
CA LEU A 184 -42.70 2.78 -9.91
C LEU A 184 -43.58 3.40 -8.82
N ILE A 185 -43.00 4.23 -7.97
CA ILE A 185 -43.74 4.98 -6.95
C ILE A 185 -43.75 6.44 -7.33
N SER A 186 -44.94 6.96 -7.58
CA SER A 186 -45.19 8.38 -7.81
C SER A 186 -45.67 9.04 -6.52
N GLU A 187 -45.37 10.32 -6.35
CA GLU A 187 -45.89 11.13 -5.25
C GLU A 187 -46.84 12.21 -5.75
N ASP A 188 -48.07 12.21 -5.25
CA ASP A 188 -48.99 13.32 -5.41
C ASP A 188 -49.54 13.77 -4.06
N LYS A 189 -49.37 15.06 -3.74
CA LYS A 189 -49.83 15.68 -2.47
C LYS A 189 -49.43 14.87 -1.23
N ASN A 190 -48.16 14.46 -1.13
CA ASN A 190 -47.58 13.62 -0.06
C ASN A 190 -48.19 12.21 0.06
N LYS A 191 -48.97 11.75 -0.92
CA LYS A 191 -49.44 10.38 -1.02
C LYS A 191 -48.66 9.65 -2.08
N LEU A 192 -48.14 8.49 -1.71
CA LEU A 192 -47.45 7.62 -2.64
C LEU A 192 -48.43 6.69 -3.33
N LYS A 193 -48.24 6.49 -4.63
CA LYS A 193 -49.00 5.55 -5.44
C LYS A 193 -48.04 4.65 -6.20
N GLU A 194 -48.23 3.34 -6.04
CA GLU A 194 -47.52 2.32 -6.80
C GLU A 194 -48.15 2.13 -8.19
N ILE A 195 -47.31 2.09 -9.21
CA ILE A 195 -47.62 1.76 -10.59
C ILE A 195 -46.72 0.58 -10.95
N SER A 196 -47.33 -0.57 -11.22
CA SER A 196 -46.58 -1.75 -11.63
C SER A 196 -46.24 -1.67 -13.12
N ILE A 197 -44.94 -1.71 -13.44
CA ILE A 197 -44.41 -1.77 -14.81
C ILE A 197 -44.45 -3.21 -15.32
N ASP A 198 -44.07 -4.17 -14.46
CA ASP A 198 -44.15 -5.61 -14.72
C ASP A 198 -44.55 -6.32 -13.42
N LYS A 199 -45.33 -7.40 -13.52
CA LYS A 199 -45.79 -8.24 -12.40
C LYS A 199 -45.29 -9.68 -12.46
N ASN A 200 -44.81 -10.12 -13.62
CA ASN A 200 -44.69 -11.55 -13.94
C ASN A 200 -43.25 -12.04 -13.89
N ASN A 201 -42.27 -11.16 -13.74
CA ASN A 201 -40.85 -11.50 -13.66
C ASN A 201 -40.25 -11.07 -12.32
N LEU A 202 -39.05 -11.57 -12.02
CA LEU A 202 -38.28 -11.19 -10.84
C LEU A 202 -37.03 -10.42 -11.26
N TYR A 203 -36.90 -9.20 -10.77
CA TYR A 203 -35.77 -8.33 -11.06
C TYR A 203 -34.92 -8.15 -9.80
N SER A 204 -33.68 -8.62 -9.81
CA SER A 204 -32.79 -8.51 -8.65
C SER A 204 -32.29 -7.09 -8.42
N TYR A 205 -32.21 -6.31 -9.49
CA TYR A 205 -31.79 -4.91 -9.50
C TYR A 205 -32.44 -4.17 -10.68
N SER A 206 -32.68 -2.88 -10.51
CA SER A 206 -33.16 -1.99 -11.57
C SER A 206 -32.65 -0.57 -11.35
N SER A 207 -32.39 0.17 -12.42
CA SER A 207 -31.99 1.57 -12.34
C SER A 207 -32.44 2.33 -13.59
N PHE A 208 -32.61 3.65 -13.42
CA PHE A 208 -32.92 4.58 -14.48
C PHE A 208 -31.68 4.87 -15.33
N ILE A 209 -31.87 4.88 -16.64
CA ILE A 209 -30.81 5.08 -17.64
C ILE A 209 -31.41 5.75 -18.86
N ASP A 210 -30.75 6.73 -19.48
CA ASP A 210 -31.18 7.28 -20.78
C ASP A 210 -30.59 6.40 -21.89
N LEU A 211 -31.41 5.52 -22.49
CA LEU A 211 -30.93 4.51 -23.46
C LEU A 211 -30.97 5.03 -24.90
N ASP A 212 -31.78 6.03 -25.22
CA ASP A 212 -31.88 6.61 -26.57
C ASP A 212 -31.47 8.09 -26.67
N TYR A 213 -31.01 8.67 -25.56
CA TYR A 213 -30.52 10.04 -25.46
C TYR A 213 -31.57 11.10 -25.83
N ASP A 214 -32.85 10.76 -25.66
CA ASP A 214 -33.95 11.71 -25.83
C ASP A 214 -34.16 12.60 -24.59
N GLY A 215 -33.44 12.28 -23.51
CA GLY A 215 -33.42 13.02 -22.26
C GLY A 215 -34.55 12.64 -21.29
N TYR A 216 -35.40 11.68 -21.64
CA TYR A 216 -36.28 11.00 -20.69
C TYR A 216 -35.56 9.73 -20.22
N VAL A 217 -35.56 9.49 -18.91
CA VAL A 217 -34.95 8.27 -18.40
C VAL A 217 -35.80 7.06 -18.77
N ASP A 218 -35.13 6.02 -19.25
CA ASP A 218 -35.59 4.66 -19.45
C ASP A 218 -35.22 3.80 -18.23
N ILE A 219 -35.46 2.48 -18.31
CA ILE A 219 -35.08 1.54 -17.24
C ILE A 219 -34.28 0.38 -17.81
N VAL A 220 -33.25 -0.02 -17.07
CA VAL A 220 -32.67 -1.37 -17.18
C VAL A 220 -32.97 -2.15 -15.92
N ALA A 221 -33.41 -3.40 -16.07
CA ALA A 221 -33.71 -4.30 -14.97
C ALA A 221 -33.09 -5.68 -15.20
N VAL A 222 -32.47 -6.25 -14.16
CA VAL A 222 -31.79 -7.55 -14.23
C VAL A 222 -32.78 -8.67 -13.92
N ASP A 223 -33.22 -9.38 -14.94
CA ASP A 223 -34.05 -10.57 -14.78
C ASP A 223 -33.18 -11.71 -14.23
N MET A 224 -33.47 -12.12 -12.99
CA MET A 224 -32.68 -13.12 -12.28
C MET A 224 -32.90 -14.55 -12.79
N ILE A 225 -34.06 -14.83 -13.40
CA ILE A 225 -34.40 -16.17 -13.91
C ILE A 225 -33.76 -16.37 -15.28
N LYS A 226 -33.85 -15.35 -16.15
CA LYS A 226 -33.29 -15.39 -17.50
C LYS A 226 -31.80 -15.00 -17.57
N ASN A 227 -31.27 -14.45 -16.48
CA ASN A 227 -29.92 -13.91 -16.39
C ASN A 227 -29.61 -12.89 -17.50
N SER A 228 -30.50 -11.92 -17.64
CA SER A 228 -30.47 -10.92 -18.70
C SER A 228 -30.83 -9.53 -18.19
N ALA A 229 -30.20 -8.49 -18.76
CA ALA A 229 -30.65 -7.11 -18.58
C ALA A 229 -31.79 -6.82 -19.56
N VAL A 230 -32.98 -6.51 -19.04
CA VAL A 230 -34.16 -6.11 -19.81
C VAL A 230 -34.20 -4.59 -19.87
N LEU A 231 -34.29 -4.04 -21.08
CA LEU A 231 -34.39 -2.63 -21.36
C LEU A 231 -35.85 -2.24 -21.58
N PHE A 232 -36.32 -1.25 -20.83
CA PHE A 232 -37.66 -0.68 -20.94
C PHE A 232 -37.57 0.77 -21.38
N TYR A 233 -38.13 1.09 -22.54
CA TYR A 233 -38.14 2.47 -23.02
C TYR A 233 -39.32 3.25 -22.45
N ASN A 234 -39.09 4.52 -22.19
CA ASN A 234 -40.08 5.47 -21.74
C ASN A 234 -40.89 6.01 -22.94
N ASN A 235 -42.20 6.05 -22.80
CA ASN A 235 -43.10 6.63 -23.82
C ASN A 235 -43.26 8.16 -23.70
N ARG A 236 -42.37 8.82 -22.94
CA ARG A 236 -42.37 10.27 -22.61
C ARG A 236 -43.59 10.77 -21.83
N SER A 237 -44.49 9.86 -21.48
CA SER A 237 -45.69 10.12 -20.66
C SER A 237 -45.61 9.39 -19.32
N GLY A 238 -44.42 8.90 -18.93
CA GLY A 238 -44.19 8.16 -17.68
C GLY A 238 -44.59 6.69 -17.73
N GLY A 239 -44.89 6.15 -18.91
CA GLY A 239 -45.12 4.72 -19.13
C GLY A 239 -43.88 4.04 -19.71
N PHE A 240 -43.66 2.78 -19.35
CA PHE A 240 -42.51 1.99 -19.79
C PHE A 240 -42.95 0.71 -20.50
N TYR A 241 -42.22 0.30 -21.53
CA TYR A 241 -42.48 -0.95 -22.25
C TYR A 241 -41.17 -1.70 -22.51
N PRO A 242 -41.14 -3.04 -22.32
CA PRO A 242 -39.94 -3.83 -22.61
C PRO A 242 -39.70 -3.86 -24.12
N ALA A 243 -38.48 -3.53 -24.55
CA ALA A 243 -38.14 -3.54 -25.98
C ALA A 243 -37.05 -4.55 -26.32
N ARG A 244 -36.11 -4.78 -25.41
CA ARG A 244 -34.93 -5.61 -25.69
C ARG A 244 -34.40 -6.26 -24.42
N SER A 245 -33.77 -7.43 -24.57
CA SER A 245 -33.00 -8.06 -23.50
C SER A 245 -31.58 -8.37 -23.95
N ILE A 246 -30.63 -8.28 -23.02
CA ILE A 246 -29.21 -8.51 -23.24
C ILE A 246 -28.77 -9.65 -22.33
N ALA A 247 -28.26 -10.73 -22.90
CA ALA A 247 -27.73 -11.84 -22.14
C ALA A 247 -26.44 -11.44 -21.41
N LEU A 248 -26.41 -11.63 -20.08
CA LEU A 248 -25.29 -11.24 -19.23
C LEU A 248 -24.26 -12.38 -19.09
N GLY A 249 -24.69 -13.63 -19.29
CA GLY A 249 -23.82 -14.79 -19.50
C GLY A 249 -23.20 -15.42 -18.25
N ASN A 250 -23.12 -14.70 -17.13
CA ASN A 250 -22.60 -15.18 -15.84
C ASN A 250 -23.58 -14.87 -14.71
N GLU A 251 -23.54 -15.62 -13.60
CA GLU A 251 -24.33 -15.32 -12.41
C GLU A 251 -23.88 -14.00 -11.78
N LEU A 252 -24.80 -13.06 -11.65
CA LEU A 252 -24.54 -11.68 -11.23
C LEU A 252 -24.68 -11.53 -9.72
N LYS A 253 -23.78 -10.76 -9.11
CA LYS A 253 -23.92 -10.36 -7.70
C LYS A 253 -24.37 -8.91 -7.50
N GLU A 254 -23.81 -7.99 -8.29
CA GLU A 254 -24.09 -6.55 -8.18
C GLU A 254 -23.98 -5.93 -9.57
N LEU A 255 -24.96 -5.09 -9.95
CA LEU A 255 -24.95 -4.26 -11.16
C LEU A 255 -24.86 -2.79 -10.72
N ARG A 256 -24.05 -2.01 -11.43
CA ARG A 256 -24.05 -0.54 -11.37
C ARG A 256 -24.14 0.04 -12.76
N ILE A 257 -24.72 1.23 -12.82
CA ILE A 257 -24.80 2.04 -14.04
C ILE A 257 -24.00 3.30 -13.81
N ALA A 258 -23.06 3.57 -14.71
CA ALA A 258 -22.29 4.80 -14.75
C ALA A 258 -21.67 4.93 -16.13
N ASP A 259 -21.33 6.13 -16.57
CA ASP A 259 -20.39 6.33 -17.69
C ASP A 259 -18.99 5.90 -17.23
N PHE A 260 -18.72 4.59 -17.24
CA PHE A 260 -17.46 4.00 -16.79
C PHE A 260 -16.33 4.38 -17.74
N THR A 261 -16.65 4.43 -19.03
CA THR A 261 -15.70 4.66 -20.11
C THR A 261 -15.42 6.13 -20.40
N ASN A 262 -16.14 7.05 -19.77
CA ASN A 262 -16.12 8.49 -20.03
C ASN A 262 -16.37 8.81 -21.51
N ASN A 263 -17.27 8.05 -22.15
CA ASN A 263 -17.64 8.24 -23.56
C ASN A 263 -18.94 9.03 -23.72
N GLY A 264 -19.56 9.47 -22.62
CA GLY A 264 -20.84 10.18 -22.59
C GLY A 264 -22.05 9.26 -22.55
N PHE A 265 -21.86 7.94 -22.56
CA PHE A 265 -22.90 6.93 -22.57
C PHE A 265 -22.85 6.10 -21.28
N GLN A 266 -24.01 5.70 -20.77
CA GLN A 266 -24.04 4.90 -19.55
C GLN A 266 -23.68 3.43 -19.82
N ASP A 267 -22.75 2.90 -19.04
CA ASP A 267 -22.27 1.53 -19.13
C ASP A 267 -22.91 0.64 -18.05
N LEU A 268 -23.03 -0.67 -18.34
CA LEU A 268 -23.49 -1.68 -17.38
C LEU A 268 -22.30 -2.39 -16.75
N ILE A 269 -22.06 -2.17 -15.46
CA ILE A 269 -20.90 -2.70 -14.73
C ILE A 269 -21.36 -3.78 -13.76
N PHE A 270 -20.84 -4.99 -13.88
CA PHE A 270 -21.24 -6.07 -12.97
C PHE A 270 -20.07 -6.93 -12.51
N THR A 271 -20.26 -7.52 -11.33
CA THR A 271 -19.29 -8.43 -10.72
C THR A 271 -19.61 -9.88 -11.07
N SER A 272 -18.56 -10.63 -11.41
CA SER A 272 -18.59 -12.07 -11.62
C SER A 272 -17.57 -12.75 -10.70
N ALA A 273 -17.46 -14.09 -10.76
CA ALA A 273 -16.42 -14.81 -10.05
C ALA A 273 -14.99 -14.46 -10.54
N ALA A 274 -14.84 -14.02 -11.79
CA ALA A 274 -13.54 -13.71 -12.40
C ALA A 274 -13.10 -12.24 -12.24
N GLY A 275 -13.99 -11.38 -11.74
CA GLY A 275 -13.74 -9.94 -11.59
C GLY A 275 -14.91 -9.10 -12.07
N PHE A 276 -14.65 -8.03 -12.83
CA PHE A 276 -15.68 -7.14 -13.37
C PHE A 276 -15.87 -7.36 -14.86
N GLU A 277 -17.11 -7.24 -15.29
CA GLU A 277 -17.50 -7.15 -16.69
C GLU A 277 -18.22 -5.81 -16.88
N VAL A 278 -17.81 -5.06 -17.90
CA VAL A 278 -18.43 -3.78 -18.28
C VAL A 278 -18.97 -3.92 -19.69
N PHE A 279 -20.28 -3.79 -19.85
CA PHE A 279 -20.89 -3.70 -21.18
C PHE A 279 -21.03 -2.23 -21.53
N GLN A 280 -20.36 -1.81 -22.59
CA GLN A 280 -20.27 -0.40 -22.94
C GLN A 280 -21.55 0.10 -23.58
N GLY A 281 -22.08 1.21 -23.07
CA GLY A 281 -23.10 2.01 -23.73
C GLY A 281 -22.55 2.60 -25.03
N ASP A 282 -23.46 2.78 -25.98
CA ASP A 282 -23.21 3.50 -27.22
C ASP A 282 -24.47 4.27 -27.64
N SER A 283 -24.38 5.03 -28.72
CA SER A 283 -25.47 5.89 -29.21
C SER A 283 -26.75 5.13 -29.61
N VAL A 284 -26.70 3.80 -29.66
CA VAL A 284 -27.86 2.95 -29.99
C VAL A 284 -28.11 1.89 -28.91
N SER A 285 -27.52 2.06 -27.71
CA SER A 285 -27.60 1.13 -26.58
C SER A 285 -27.35 -0.32 -26.98
N SER A 286 -26.32 -0.57 -27.80
CA SER A 286 -26.05 -1.92 -28.31
C SER A 286 -25.46 -2.85 -27.25
N PHE A 287 -24.65 -2.32 -26.33
CA PHE A 287 -23.95 -3.09 -25.29
C PHE A 287 -23.10 -4.26 -25.83
N LYS A 288 -22.64 -4.15 -27.08
CA LYS A 288 -21.86 -5.21 -27.75
C LYS A 288 -20.41 -5.26 -27.31
N LYS A 289 -19.81 -4.10 -27.01
CA LYS A 289 -18.41 -4.01 -26.59
C LYS A 289 -18.31 -4.28 -25.09
N ARG A 290 -17.31 -5.07 -24.70
CA ARG A 290 -17.13 -5.53 -23.32
C ARG A 290 -15.72 -5.23 -22.83
N ILE A 291 -15.58 -4.88 -21.56
CA ILE A 291 -14.31 -4.84 -20.83
C ILE A 291 -14.39 -5.89 -19.74
N THR A 292 -13.39 -6.76 -19.68
CA THR A 292 -13.23 -7.71 -18.58
C THR A 292 -12.02 -7.29 -17.75
N LEU A 293 -12.27 -6.90 -16.49
CA LEU A 293 -11.22 -6.61 -15.52
C LEU A 293 -11.08 -7.80 -14.59
N LYS A 294 -10.01 -8.59 -14.78
CA LYS A 294 -9.70 -9.72 -13.90
C LYS A 294 -9.21 -9.20 -12.55
N THR A 295 -9.80 -9.72 -11.48
CA THR A 295 -9.40 -9.37 -10.10
C THR A 295 -8.62 -10.51 -9.47
N ARG A 296 -7.82 -10.19 -8.44
CA ARG A 296 -7.07 -11.20 -7.66
C ARG A 296 -7.98 -12.03 -6.74
N GLU A 297 -9.02 -11.39 -6.23
CA GLU A 297 -10.02 -11.97 -5.34
C GLU A 297 -11.40 -11.48 -5.78
N LYS A 298 -12.45 -12.21 -5.42
CA LYS A 298 -13.83 -11.85 -5.78
C LYS A 298 -14.22 -10.53 -5.11
N PRO A 299 -14.67 -9.52 -5.87
CA PRO A 299 -15.20 -8.28 -5.29
C PRO A 299 -16.58 -8.53 -4.65
N ASP A 300 -16.73 -8.18 -3.38
CA ASP A 300 -18.02 -8.24 -2.66
C ASP A 300 -18.73 -6.90 -2.61
N ARG A 301 -17.95 -5.80 -2.59
CA ARG A 301 -18.41 -4.42 -2.73
C ARG A 301 -17.38 -3.64 -3.52
N TYR A 302 -17.84 -2.65 -4.27
CA TYR A 302 -16.96 -1.81 -5.07
C TYR A 302 -17.54 -0.41 -5.26
N THR A 303 -16.70 0.48 -5.75
CA THR A 303 -17.09 1.82 -6.20
C THR A 303 -16.25 2.21 -7.40
N VAL A 304 -16.80 3.11 -8.21
CA VAL A 304 -16.19 3.61 -9.45
C VAL A 304 -16.15 5.13 -9.39
N MET A 305 -14.96 5.70 -9.56
CA MET A 305 -14.71 7.14 -9.61
C MET A 305 -13.28 7.36 -10.10
N ASP A 306 -13.01 8.46 -10.80
CA ASP A 306 -11.65 8.96 -11.00
C ASP A 306 -11.05 9.30 -9.63
N LEU A 307 -10.24 8.42 -9.05
CA LEU A 307 -9.67 8.55 -7.69
C LEU A 307 -8.36 9.33 -7.71
N ASN A 308 -7.50 9.06 -8.70
CA ASN A 308 -6.20 9.72 -8.85
C ASN A 308 -6.29 11.09 -9.55
N GLY A 309 -7.45 11.49 -10.07
CA GLY A 309 -7.68 12.76 -10.73
C GLY A 309 -7.11 12.85 -12.15
N ASP A 310 -6.91 11.73 -12.84
CA ASP A 310 -6.35 11.69 -14.20
C ASP A 310 -7.41 11.78 -15.32
N GLY A 311 -8.70 11.80 -14.95
CA GLY A 311 -9.81 11.92 -15.87
C GLY A 311 -10.36 10.58 -16.38
N PHE A 312 -9.85 9.45 -15.90
CA PHE A 312 -10.42 8.13 -16.15
C PHE A 312 -11.03 7.55 -14.87
N ASN A 313 -12.12 6.79 -14.99
CA ASN A 313 -12.71 6.16 -13.82
C ASN A 313 -11.90 4.96 -13.35
N ASP A 314 -11.55 4.96 -12.07
CA ASP A 314 -10.87 3.87 -11.39
C ASP A 314 -11.87 2.94 -10.71
N VAL A 315 -11.43 1.73 -10.37
CA VAL A 315 -12.23 0.76 -9.61
C VAL A 315 -11.59 0.45 -8.27
N ALA A 316 -12.27 0.77 -7.18
CA ALA A 316 -11.89 0.34 -5.83
C ALA A 316 -12.86 -0.73 -5.33
N TYR A 317 -12.33 -1.81 -4.78
CA TYR A 317 -13.15 -2.93 -4.32
C TYR A 317 -12.58 -3.64 -3.11
N ILE A 318 -13.47 -4.25 -2.34
CA ILE A 318 -13.13 -5.04 -1.16
C ILE A 318 -13.63 -6.48 -1.30
N ASN A 319 -12.86 -7.38 -0.72
CA ASN A 319 -13.32 -8.73 -0.40
C ASN A 319 -13.58 -8.80 1.11
N LEU A 320 -14.82 -9.11 1.49
CA LEU A 320 -15.26 -9.06 2.89
C LEU A 320 -14.64 -10.19 3.73
N GLU A 321 -14.33 -11.33 3.09
CA GLU A 321 -13.72 -12.49 3.75
C GLU A 321 -12.24 -12.24 4.08
N SER A 322 -11.46 -11.77 3.10
CA SER A 322 -10.03 -11.50 3.26
C SER A 322 -9.76 -10.19 3.98
N GLY A 323 -10.70 -9.24 3.91
CA GLY A 323 -10.59 -7.88 4.45
C GLY A 323 -9.63 -6.99 3.65
N LYS A 324 -9.31 -7.34 2.41
CA LYS A 324 -8.36 -6.58 1.57
C LYS A 324 -9.07 -5.52 0.76
N LEU A 325 -8.46 -4.34 0.69
CA LEU A 325 -8.81 -3.29 -0.27
C LEU A 325 -7.88 -3.35 -1.48
N TYR A 326 -8.48 -3.35 -2.66
CA TYR A 326 -7.81 -3.26 -3.94
C TYR A 326 -8.26 -2.00 -4.68
N ILE A 327 -7.33 -1.35 -5.38
CA ILE A 327 -7.63 -0.27 -6.33
C ILE A 327 -6.97 -0.59 -7.67
N SER A 328 -7.78 -0.59 -8.73
CA SER A 328 -7.33 -0.73 -10.11
C SER A 328 -7.45 0.62 -10.78
N PHE A 329 -6.32 1.29 -10.98
CA PHE A 329 -6.27 2.56 -11.70
C PHE A 329 -6.43 2.33 -13.20
N ALA A 330 -7.16 3.21 -13.86
CA ALA A 330 -7.27 3.19 -15.32
C ALA A 330 -5.97 3.70 -15.97
N LYS A 331 -5.57 3.09 -17.09
CA LYS A 331 -4.54 3.63 -18.01
C LYS A 331 -5.17 4.47 -19.10
N SER A 332 -6.37 4.06 -19.50
CA SER A 332 -7.22 4.64 -20.51
C SER A 332 -8.63 4.11 -20.29
N THR A 333 -9.59 4.60 -21.05
CA THR A 333 -11.00 4.15 -21.07
C THR A 333 -11.21 2.62 -21.04
N ASN A 334 -10.33 1.82 -21.64
CA ASN A 334 -10.54 0.36 -21.77
C ASN A 334 -9.41 -0.50 -21.17
N ASP A 335 -8.38 0.10 -20.57
CA ASP A 335 -7.23 -0.64 -20.06
C ASP A 335 -6.90 -0.18 -18.64
N PHE A 336 -6.56 -1.13 -17.77
CA PHE A 336 -6.33 -0.92 -16.35
C PHE A 336 -4.95 -1.43 -15.94
N TYR A 337 -4.39 -0.80 -14.92
CA TYR A 337 -3.25 -1.35 -14.20
C TYR A 337 -3.66 -2.58 -13.40
N GLN A 338 -2.67 -3.43 -13.08
CA GLN A 338 -2.90 -4.51 -12.13
C GLN A 338 -3.35 -3.93 -10.78
N PRO A 339 -4.35 -4.52 -10.09
CA PRO A 339 -4.88 -3.98 -8.85
C PRO A 339 -3.78 -3.84 -7.79
N ILE A 340 -3.66 -2.63 -7.22
CA ILE A 340 -2.81 -2.37 -6.06
C ILE A 340 -3.56 -2.82 -4.81
N THR A 341 -2.93 -3.64 -3.99
CA THR A 341 -3.44 -3.94 -2.63
C THR A 341 -3.00 -2.84 -1.68
N TYR A 342 -3.96 -2.14 -1.09
CA TYR A 342 -3.70 -1.02 -0.18
C TYR A 342 -3.43 -1.54 1.23
N PHE A 343 -4.42 -2.20 1.83
CA PHE A 343 -4.28 -2.79 3.17
C PHE A 343 -5.13 -4.04 3.33
N LYS A 344 -4.93 -4.74 4.45
CA LYS A 344 -5.81 -5.82 4.93
C LYS A 344 -6.33 -5.49 6.33
N ARG A 345 -7.65 -5.34 6.47
CA ARG A 345 -8.36 -5.14 7.74
C ARG A 345 -9.60 -6.01 7.76
N ARG A 346 -9.70 -6.91 8.73
CA ARG A 346 -10.93 -7.69 8.96
C ARG A 346 -11.99 -6.78 9.57
N GLY A 347 -13.26 -7.01 9.24
CA GLY A 347 -14.37 -6.25 9.80
C GLY A 347 -14.87 -5.12 8.91
N ILE A 348 -14.21 -4.85 7.78
CA ILE A 348 -14.75 -3.98 6.72
C ILE A 348 -16.07 -4.58 6.22
N VAL A 349 -17.09 -3.75 6.11
CA VAL A 349 -18.45 -4.14 5.72
C VAL A 349 -19.00 -3.36 4.54
N ASP A 350 -18.44 -2.18 4.25
CA ASP A 350 -18.93 -1.32 3.18
C ASP A 350 -17.83 -0.39 2.63
N ILE A 351 -18.04 0.11 1.41
CA ILE A 351 -17.14 1.03 0.71
C ILE A 351 -17.92 2.04 -0.12
N ASN A 352 -17.48 3.30 -0.13
CA ASN A 352 -18.08 4.35 -0.93
C ASN A 352 -17.03 5.37 -1.36
N SER A 353 -17.15 5.91 -2.57
CA SER A 353 -16.30 7.01 -3.03
C SER A 353 -17.13 8.27 -3.26
N PHE A 354 -16.58 9.42 -2.88
CA PHE A 354 -17.27 10.70 -3.00
C PHE A 354 -16.31 11.85 -3.22
N VAL A 355 -16.87 12.98 -3.66
CA VAL A 355 -16.19 14.27 -3.77
C VAL A 355 -16.85 15.26 -2.83
N ASP A 356 -16.01 16.02 -2.12
CA ASP A 356 -16.41 17.20 -1.36
C ASP A 356 -15.41 18.34 -1.58
N ARG A 357 -15.48 19.39 -0.76
CA ARG A 357 -14.60 20.57 -0.85
C ARG A 357 -13.10 20.27 -0.69
N SER A 358 -12.69 19.19 -0.03
CA SER A 358 -11.26 18.81 0.02
C SER A 358 -10.86 17.83 -1.09
N GLY A 359 -11.79 17.43 -1.95
CA GLY A 359 -11.53 16.61 -3.13
C GLY A 359 -12.07 15.19 -3.01
N ARG A 360 -11.47 14.30 -3.80
CA ARG A 360 -11.85 12.90 -3.97
C ARG A 360 -11.46 12.08 -2.74
N LYS A 361 -12.37 11.23 -2.27
CA LYS A 361 -12.14 10.29 -1.18
C LYS A 361 -12.68 8.91 -1.50
N LEU A 362 -12.01 7.92 -0.94
CA LEU A 362 -12.50 6.56 -0.80
C LEU A 362 -12.68 6.27 0.69
N ALA A 363 -13.90 5.92 1.09
CA ALA A 363 -14.24 5.63 2.48
C ALA A 363 -14.61 4.15 2.64
N LEU A 364 -14.19 3.56 3.76
CA LEU A 364 -14.48 2.17 4.12
C LEU A 364 -15.03 2.10 5.53
N LEU A 365 -16.17 1.45 5.71
CA LEU A 365 -16.79 1.23 7.01
C LEU A 365 -16.31 -0.08 7.63
N ASP A 366 -15.88 -0.01 8.89
CA ASP A 366 -15.57 -1.15 9.74
C ASP A 366 -16.67 -1.36 10.79
N SER A 367 -17.16 -2.59 10.89
CA SER A 367 -18.20 -3.00 11.84
C SER A 367 -17.83 -2.78 13.30
N GLY A 368 -16.54 -2.68 13.63
CA GLY A 368 -15.99 -2.35 14.94
C GLY A 368 -16.13 -0.89 15.35
N GLY A 369 -16.72 -0.02 14.50
CA GLY A 369 -16.97 1.38 14.83
C GLY A 369 -15.87 2.32 14.33
N LYS A 370 -15.24 1.99 13.21
CA LYS A 370 -14.27 2.85 12.54
C LYS A 370 -14.67 3.10 11.10
N ILE A 371 -14.28 4.25 10.57
CA ILE A 371 -14.32 4.53 9.14
C ILE A 371 -12.94 4.97 8.68
N TYR A 372 -12.49 4.43 7.55
CA TYR A 372 -11.16 4.67 7.00
C TYR A 372 -11.27 5.45 5.70
N PHE A 373 -10.54 6.55 5.59
CA PHE A 373 -10.48 7.37 4.39
C PHE A 373 -9.13 7.19 3.70
N ILE A 374 -9.19 7.01 2.38
CA ILE A 374 -8.04 7.14 1.48
C ILE A 374 -8.29 8.34 0.58
N GLU A 375 -7.30 9.23 0.52
CA GLU A 375 -7.39 10.46 -0.25
C GLU A 375 -6.01 10.90 -0.76
N LYS A 376 -6.02 11.99 -1.53
CA LYS A 376 -4.79 12.62 -2.01
C LYS A 376 -3.97 13.19 -0.86
N VAL A 377 -2.65 12.98 -0.90
CA VAL A 377 -1.69 13.62 -0.01
C VAL A 377 -1.69 15.12 -0.26
N THR A 378 -2.14 15.89 0.72
CA THR A 378 -2.11 17.37 0.72
C THR A 378 -0.93 17.92 1.51
N ASP A 379 -0.49 17.19 2.54
CA ASP A 379 0.65 17.51 3.38
C ASP A 379 1.39 16.21 3.73
N ALA A 380 2.71 16.27 3.76
CA ALA A 380 3.57 15.17 4.16
C ALA A 380 3.81 15.13 5.68
N GLU A 381 3.43 16.18 6.41
CA GLU A 381 3.53 16.23 7.86
C GLU A 381 2.46 15.34 8.51
N ASN A 382 2.89 14.24 9.14
CA ASN A 382 2.00 13.24 9.78
C ASN A 382 1.12 12.50 8.78
N LEU A 383 1.76 11.85 7.81
CA LEU A 383 1.12 11.03 6.80
C LEU A 383 1.13 9.55 7.20
N SER A 384 0.03 8.84 6.96
CA SER A 384 -0.02 7.38 6.98
C SER A 384 -0.33 6.86 5.58
N ILE A 385 0.39 5.81 5.15
CA ILE A 385 0.38 5.26 3.80
C ILE A 385 -0.03 3.78 3.86
N PRO A 386 -1.17 3.41 3.23
CA PRO A 386 -1.67 2.04 3.22
C PRO A 386 -1.38 1.38 1.86
N LEU A 387 -0.13 1.05 1.57
CA LEU A 387 0.26 0.44 0.29
C LEU A 387 0.97 -0.91 0.45
N ALA A 388 0.76 -1.56 1.59
CA ALA A 388 1.27 -2.88 1.94
C ALA A 388 0.33 -3.56 2.94
N ILE A 389 0.31 -4.90 2.92
CA ILE A 389 -0.41 -5.69 3.93
C ILE A 389 0.41 -5.81 5.22
N LYS A 390 1.71 -6.10 5.12
CA LYS A 390 2.61 -6.24 6.27
C LYS A 390 3.97 -5.60 5.96
N PRO A 391 4.08 -4.26 6.07
CA PRO A 391 5.33 -3.57 5.81
C PRO A 391 6.36 -3.84 6.92
N THR A 392 7.55 -4.31 6.55
CA THR A 392 8.59 -4.75 7.50
C THR A 392 9.90 -4.00 7.43
N LEU A 393 10.27 -3.52 6.25
CA LEU A 393 11.50 -2.76 6.01
C LEU A 393 11.16 -1.54 5.17
N ILE A 394 11.83 -0.41 5.45
CA ILE A 394 11.67 0.82 4.68
C ILE A 394 13.03 1.48 4.40
N GLY A 395 13.13 2.13 3.26
CA GLY A 395 14.27 2.95 2.91
C GLY A 395 13.92 4.03 1.91
N SER A 396 14.87 4.92 1.65
CA SER A 396 14.78 5.95 0.62
C SER A 396 15.90 5.78 -0.40
N PHE A 397 15.71 6.40 -1.56
CA PHE A 397 16.71 6.42 -2.62
C PHE A 397 16.52 7.64 -3.52
N THR A 398 17.59 8.06 -4.20
CA THR A 398 17.53 9.18 -5.15
C THR A 398 17.81 8.71 -6.56
N VAL A 399 16.92 8.97 -7.52
CA VAL A 399 17.15 8.75 -8.96
C VAL A 399 17.90 9.96 -9.53
N LEU A 400 19.20 9.82 -9.79
CA LEU A 400 20.10 10.95 -10.06
C LEU A 400 19.74 11.78 -11.29
N ASN A 401 19.42 11.14 -12.42
CA ASN A 401 19.12 11.87 -13.67
C ASN A 401 17.90 12.78 -13.56
N THR A 402 16.90 12.40 -12.76
CA THR A 402 15.67 13.18 -12.57
C THR A 402 15.65 13.93 -11.24
N ARG A 403 16.67 13.72 -10.39
CA ARG A 403 16.70 14.10 -8.97
C ARG A 403 15.43 13.70 -8.23
N MET A 404 14.72 12.63 -8.62
CA MET A 404 13.52 12.16 -7.92
C MET A 404 13.95 11.45 -6.64
N LYS A 405 13.34 11.78 -5.50
CA LYS A 405 13.47 10.97 -4.28
C LYS A 405 12.31 9.99 -4.25
N GLY A 406 12.61 8.76 -3.88
CA GLY A 406 11.64 7.70 -3.70
C GLY A 406 11.77 7.05 -2.33
N LEU A 407 10.67 6.47 -1.88
CA LEU A 407 10.63 5.52 -0.78
C LEU A 407 10.49 4.12 -1.36
N TYR A 408 11.07 3.15 -0.66
CA TYR A 408 10.76 1.75 -0.89
C TYR A 408 10.41 1.07 0.42
N PHE A 409 9.56 0.06 0.36
CA PHE A 409 9.23 -0.76 1.51
C PHE A 409 8.91 -2.20 1.11
N LEU A 410 9.35 -3.15 1.94
CA LEU A 410 9.07 -4.57 1.75
C LEU A 410 7.73 -4.92 2.38
N ASP A 411 6.90 -5.65 1.63
CA ASP A 411 5.66 -6.25 2.12
C ASP A 411 5.86 -7.75 2.27
N GLU A 412 5.92 -8.21 3.53
CA GLU A 412 6.24 -9.60 3.87
C GLU A 412 5.11 -10.58 3.51
N ASP A 413 3.85 -10.12 3.54
CA ASP A 413 2.68 -10.95 3.22
C ASP A 413 2.58 -11.18 1.70
N GLN A 414 2.94 -10.16 0.91
CA GLN A 414 2.91 -10.23 -0.55
C GLN A 414 4.27 -10.56 -1.18
N MET A 415 5.31 -10.77 -0.36
CA MET A 415 6.71 -11.04 -0.78
C MET A 415 7.17 -10.11 -1.91
N LYS A 416 6.98 -8.80 -1.73
CA LYS A 416 7.30 -7.79 -2.76
C LYS A 416 8.03 -6.60 -2.17
N ILE A 417 8.81 -5.94 -3.01
CA ILE A 417 9.23 -4.56 -2.78
C ILE A 417 8.26 -3.61 -3.47
N ASN A 418 7.88 -2.56 -2.75
CA ASN A 418 7.07 -1.46 -3.24
C ASN A 418 7.97 -0.22 -3.37
N PHE A 419 7.71 0.60 -4.39
CA PHE A 419 8.36 1.89 -4.57
C PHE A 419 7.30 2.98 -4.69
N LEU A 420 7.51 4.08 -3.97
CA LEU A 420 6.75 5.31 -4.09
C LEU A 420 7.67 6.44 -4.48
N LEU A 421 7.44 7.01 -5.67
CA LEU A 421 8.26 8.07 -6.23
C LEU A 421 7.47 9.37 -6.24
N SER A 422 8.20 10.48 -6.10
CA SER A 422 7.67 11.84 -6.21
C SER A 422 8.36 12.56 -7.36
N ARG A 423 7.66 12.74 -8.49
CA ARG A 423 8.13 13.57 -9.62
C ARG A 423 7.62 15.00 -9.51
N LYS A 424 6.30 15.18 -9.58
CA LYS A 424 5.62 16.50 -9.57
C LYS A 424 4.90 16.75 -8.25
N SER A 425 4.21 15.74 -7.74
CA SER A 425 3.52 15.80 -6.45
C SER A 425 4.08 14.74 -5.50
N ALA A 426 3.77 14.87 -4.20
CA ALA A 426 4.13 13.88 -3.21
C ALA A 426 3.55 12.51 -3.58
N PHE A 427 4.42 11.51 -3.75
CA PHE A 427 4.06 10.12 -4.03
C PHE A 427 3.14 9.98 -5.24
N ASP A 428 3.52 10.58 -6.37
CA ASP A 428 2.72 10.54 -7.59
C ASP A 428 2.69 9.16 -8.26
N THR A 429 3.70 8.34 -8.00
CA THR A 429 3.91 7.13 -8.76
C THR A 429 4.20 5.92 -7.87
N TYR A 430 3.52 4.81 -8.15
CA TYR A 430 3.74 3.53 -7.50
C TYR A 430 4.33 2.47 -8.46
N TYR A 431 5.26 1.68 -7.93
CA TYR A 431 5.81 0.48 -8.59
C TYR A 431 5.94 -0.66 -7.59
N TYR A 432 5.96 -1.89 -8.10
CA TYR A 432 6.31 -3.04 -7.27
C TYR A 432 7.01 -4.15 -8.06
N ARG A 433 7.75 -4.98 -7.33
CA ARG A 433 8.39 -6.20 -7.85
C ARG A 433 8.31 -7.31 -6.80
N GLU A 434 7.97 -8.51 -7.25
CA GLU A 434 8.01 -9.71 -6.42
C GLU A 434 9.46 -10.10 -6.11
N LEU A 435 9.68 -10.45 -4.84
CA LEU A 435 10.93 -10.96 -4.31
C LEU A 435 10.84 -12.48 -4.22
N SER A 436 11.98 -13.17 -4.21
CA SER A 436 12.00 -14.63 -4.05
C SER A 436 11.68 -15.08 -2.63
N ARG A 437 11.86 -14.19 -1.65
CA ARG A 437 11.65 -14.40 -0.21
C ARG A 437 11.55 -13.07 0.52
N ASN A 438 11.35 -13.16 1.83
CA ASN A 438 11.42 -12.02 2.73
C ASN A 438 12.88 -11.77 3.15
N TYR A 439 13.24 -10.49 3.24
CA TYR A 439 14.59 -10.02 3.57
C TYR A 439 14.53 -9.00 4.69
N ASN A 440 15.57 -8.93 5.52
CA ASN A 440 15.67 -7.98 6.63
C ASN A 440 16.71 -6.86 6.40
N ASN A 441 17.47 -6.90 5.31
CA ASN A 441 18.38 -5.83 4.89
C ASN A 441 18.24 -5.50 3.40
N VAL A 442 18.46 -4.23 3.09
CA VAL A 442 18.56 -3.72 1.71
C VAL A 442 19.73 -2.74 1.62
N VAL A 443 20.62 -2.99 0.67
CA VAL A 443 21.66 -2.03 0.26
C VAL A 443 21.29 -1.49 -1.11
N VAL A 444 21.46 -0.18 -1.31
CA VAL A 444 21.09 0.50 -2.56
C VAL A 444 22.35 1.05 -3.23
N ASP A 445 22.56 0.68 -4.50
CA ASP A 445 23.56 1.33 -5.36
C ASP A 445 22.99 2.59 -6.00
N GLU A 446 23.51 3.73 -5.59
CA GLU A 446 23.15 5.04 -6.13
C GLU A 446 24.14 5.56 -7.19
N ILE A 447 25.24 4.84 -7.46
CA ILE A 447 26.35 5.36 -8.27
C ILE A 447 25.99 5.47 -9.75
N ASN A 448 25.27 4.49 -10.28
CA ASN A 448 24.78 4.51 -11.66
C ASN A 448 23.69 5.58 -11.81
N ARG A 449 23.71 6.37 -12.90
CA ARG A 449 22.76 7.48 -13.07
C ARG A 449 21.39 7.06 -13.60
N GLU A 450 21.34 5.98 -14.36
CA GLU A 450 20.13 5.50 -15.04
C GLU A 450 19.44 4.38 -14.27
N ASN A 451 20.23 3.50 -13.66
CA ASN A 451 19.75 2.31 -12.97
C ASN A 451 19.97 2.44 -11.47
N ARG A 452 19.03 1.92 -10.68
CA ARG A 452 19.21 1.67 -9.25
C ARG A 452 19.30 0.17 -9.03
N THR A 453 20.29 -0.29 -8.29
CA THR A 453 20.39 -1.72 -7.93
C THR A 453 20.14 -1.87 -6.45
N PHE A 454 19.16 -2.69 -6.09
CA PHE A 454 18.82 -3.04 -4.72
C PHE A 454 19.36 -4.44 -4.44
N TYR A 455 20.08 -4.59 -3.32
CA TYR A 455 20.65 -5.85 -2.87
C TYR A 455 19.94 -6.26 -1.59
N PHE A 456 19.18 -7.33 -1.65
CA PHE A 456 18.40 -7.87 -0.55
C PHE A 456 19.13 -9.07 0.05
N TYR A 457 19.29 -9.06 1.37
CA TYR A 457 19.88 -10.18 2.10
C TYR A 457 19.32 -10.22 3.52
N SER A 458 19.56 -11.35 4.20
CA SER A 458 19.21 -11.51 5.61
C SER A 458 20.44 -11.90 6.42
N ASN A 459 20.60 -11.30 7.61
CA ASN A 459 21.62 -11.78 8.56
C ASN A 459 21.39 -13.26 8.86
N GLY A 460 22.46 -14.07 8.87
CA GLY A 460 22.36 -15.51 9.13
C GLY A 460 21.96 -16.37 7.92
N GLU A 461 21.56 -15.76 6.80
CA GLU A 461 21.33 -16.46 5.53
C GLU A 461 22.53 -16.29 4.59
N ASN A 462 22.62 -17.12 3.55
CA ASN A 462 23.67 -17.03 2.53
C ASN A 462 23.16 -16.53 1.17
N VAL A 463 21.90 -16.09 1.08
CA VAL A 463 21.28 -15.69 -0.20
C VAL A 463 21.28 -14.18 -0.34
N ILE A 464 21.69 -13.69 -1.51
CA ILE A 464 21.60 -12.29 -1.91
C ILE A 464 20.75 -12.20 -3.17
N GLU A 465 19.63 -11.51 -3.11
CA GLU A 465 18.85 -11.18 -4.30
C GLU A 465 19.17 -9.76 -4.76
N MET A 466 19.38 -9.60 -6.06
CA MET A 466 19.65 -8.32 -6.69
C MET A 466 18.49 -7.94 -7.58
N LEU A 467 18.02 -6.70 -7.47
CA LEU A 467 17.06 -6.10 -8.37
C LEU A 467 17.62 -4.80 -8.92
N ARG A 468 17.96 -4.81 -10.21
CA ARG A 468 18.27 -3.59 -10.96
C ARG A 468 17.00 -3.03 -11.59
N VAL A 469 16.77 -1.73 -11.42
CA VAL A 469 15.60 -1.01 -11.87
C VAL A 469 16.01 0.23 -12.65
N ASN A 470 15.49 0.36 -13.87
CA ASN A 470 15.50 1.61 -14.62
C ASN A 470 14.15 2.30 -14.47
N PHE A 471 14.06 3.32 -13.62
CA PHE A 471 12.79 4.03 -13.34
C PHE A 471 12.31 4.91 -14.50
N ASN A 472 13.13 5.14 -15.52
CA ASN A 472 12.76 5.92 -16.70
C ASN A 472 12.20 5.02 -17.81
N ARG A 473 12.86 3.89 -18.08
CA ARG A 473 12.47 2.93 -19.13
C ARG A 473 11.54 1.81 -18.63
N LEU A 474 11.39 1.68 -17.32
CA LEU A 474 10.66 0.59 -16.66
C LEU A 474 11.23 -0.80 -16.96
N GLU A 475 12.56 -0.86 -17.07
CA GLU A 475 13.31 -2.09 -17.25
C GLU A 475 13.76 -2.63 -15.90
N PHE A 476 13.70 -3.96 -15.75
CA PHE A 476 14.03 -4.65 -14.51
C PHE A 476 14.94 -5.84 -14.82
N SER A 477 15.92 -6.07 -13.97
CA SER A 477 16.79 -7.25 -14.05
C SER A 477 17.01 -7.82 -12.67
N LYS A 478 16.78 -9.12 -12.53
CA LYS A 478 16.89 -9.85 -11.25
C LYS A 478 17.99 -10.90 -11.32
N ARG A 479 18.76 -11.03 -10.25
CA ARG A 479 19.78 -12.07 -10.04
C ARG A 479 19.73 -12.56 -8.61
N ILE A 480 20.19 -13.78 -8.38
CA ILE A 480 20.37 -14.35 -7.05
C ILE A 480 21.82 -14.84 -6.98
N LEU A 481 22.48 -14.54 -5.87
CA LEU A 481 23.83 -14.98 -5.54
C LEU A 481 23.79 -15.75 -4.23
N TYR A 482 24.83 -16.55 -4.01
CA TYR A 482 25.05 -17.28 -2.78
C TYR A 482 26.42 -16.92 -2.23
N ALA A 483 26.45 -16.43 -0.99
CA ALA A 483 27.68 -16.28 -0.24
C ALA A 483 28.19 -17.66 0.24
N ASP A 484 29.49 -17.79 0.47
CA ASP A 484 30.10 -19.02 1.00
C ASP A 484 29.62 -19.37 2.44
N GLY A 485 29.11 -18.38 3.18
CA GLY A 485 28.65 -18.52 4.56
C GLY A 485 27.44 -17.65 4.91
N GLN A 486 27.12 -17.61 6.20
CA GLN A 486 26.05 -16.77 6.75
C GLN A 486 26.47 -15.30 6.72
N ILE A 487 25.64 -14.44 6.13
CA ILE A 487 25.98 -13.04 5.90
C ILE A 487 25.86 -12.25 7.21
N HIS A 488 26.87 -11.44 7.52
CA HIS A 488 26.84 -10.43 8.59
C HIS A 488 26.62 -9.03 8.02
N ASP A 489 27.35 -8.67 6.96
CA ASP A 489 27.26 -7.36 6.33
C ASP A 489 27.54 -7.45 4.83
N LEU A 490 26.99 -6.52 4.07
CA LEU A 490 27.19 -6.40 2.63
C LEU A 490 27.43 -4.93 2.31
N LYS A 491 28.52 -4.65 1.62
CA LYS A 491 28.80 -3.31 1.07
C LYS A 491 29.18 -3.41 -0.38
N ILE A 492 28.98 -2.31 -1.09
CA ILE A 492 29.23 -2.24 -2.53
C ILE A 492 30.19 -1.11 -2.84
N THR A 493 30.99 -1.30 -3.88
CA THR A 493 31.76 -0.22 -4.52
C THR A 493 31.51 -0.28 -6.02
N SER A 494 31.46 0.86 -6.68
CA SER A 494 31.31 0.90 -8.14
C SER A 494 32.40 1.76 -8.76
N ASP A 495 33.11 1.21 -9.75
CA ASP A 495 34.08 1.93 -10.58
C ASP A 495 33.38 2.36 -11.87
N ARG A 496 33.09 3.67 -11.96
CA ARG A 496 32.42 4.28 -13.11
C ARG A 496 33.24 4.19 -14.40
N VAL A 497 34.57 4.16 -14.32
CA VAL A 497 35.43 4.13 -15.51
C VAL A 497 35.47 2.73 -16.11
N LYS A 498 35.42 1.71 -15.25
CA LYS A 498 35.50 0.30 -15.66
C LYS A 498 34.15 -0.39 -15.85
N ASP A 499 33.05 0.35 -15.66
CA ASP A 499 31.68 -0.15 -15.56
C ASP A 499 31.58 -1.43 -14.71
N MET A 500 32.20 -1.37 -13.54
CA MET A 500 32.40 -2.53 -12.67
C MET A 500 31.76 -2.27 -11.31
N GLN A 501 30.89 -3.18 -10.88
CA GLN A 501 30.33 -3.18 -9.53
C GLN A 501 30.99 -4.30 -8.74
N THR A 502 31.51 -4.02 -7.56
CA THR A 502 32.05 -5.04 -6.66
C THR A 502 31.18 -5.11 -5.42
N ILE A 503 30.64 -6.30 -5.14
CA ILE A 503 29.95 -6.61 -3.89
C ILE A 503 30.97 -7.23 -2.95
N TYR A 504 31.08 -6.67 -1.75
CA TYR A 504 31.85 -7.23 -0.64
C TYR A 504 30.87 -7.84 0.35
N VAL A 505 31.01 -9.13 0.57
CA VAL A 505 30.16 -9.88 1.48
C VAL A 505 31.00 -10.34 2.64
N LEU A 506 30.66 -9.87 3.83
CA LEU A 506 31.24 -10.36 5.07
C LEU A 506 30.36 -11.51 5.56
N SER A 507 30.93 -12.71 5.61
CA SER A 507 30.18 -13.92 5.95
C SER A 507 30.94 -14.82 6.90
N GLU A 508 30.21 -15.62 7.67
CA GLU A 508 30.78 -16.61 8.58
C GLU A 508 30.44 -18.03 8.11
N ASN A 509 31.47 -18.87 8.02
CA ASN A 509 31.32 -20.30 7.77
C ASN A 509 32.19 -21.07 8.75
N ARG A 510 31.61 -22.04 9.48
CA ARG A 510 32.30 -22.82 10.52
C ARG A 510 33.07 -21.94 11.52
N ARG A 511 32.43 -20.87 12.00
CA ARG A 511 33.00 -19.87 12.94
C ARG A 511 34.19 -19.07 12.41
N LYS A 512 34.41 -19.05 11.10
CA LYS A 512 35.45 -18.23 10.47
C LYS A 512 34.78 -17.09 9.71
N LEU A 513 35.01 -15.88 10.19
CA LEU A 513 34.62 -14.65 9.50
C LEU A 513 35.52 -14.48 8.28
N SER A 514 34.91 -14.35 7.12
CA SER A 514 35.61 -14.19 5.84
C SER A 514 34.97 -13.10 5.01
N ILE A 515 35.79 -12.47 4.15
CA ILE A 515 35.32 -11.54 3.13
C ILE A 515 35.34 -12.22 1.76
N GLU A 516 34.21 -12.23 1.08
CA GLU A 516 34.07 -12.66 -0.31
C GLU A 516 33.80 -11.43 -1.20
N THR A 517 34.30 -11.47 -2.44
CA THR A 517 34.02 -10.42 -3.42
C THR A 517 33.40 -10.98 -4.68
N PHE A 518 32.36 -10.30 -5.16
CA PHE A 518 31.73 -10.57 -6.44
C PHE A 518 31.94 -9.36 -7.35
N ASP A 519 32.75 -9.52 -8.38
CA ASP A 519 33.03 -8.46 -9.37
C ASP A 519 32.10 -8.63 -10.58
N PHE A 520 31.30 -7.59 -10.85
CA PHE A 520 30.31 -7.57 -11.90
C PHE A 520 30.72 -6.72 -13.09
N ARG A 521 30.47 -7.25 -14.30
CA ARG A 521 30.38 -6.50 -15.56
C ARG A 521 29.19 -7.02 -16.35
N ASP A 522 28.34 -6.12 -16.86
CA ASP A 522 27.13 -6.48 -17.63
C ASP A 522 26.23 -7.53 -16.94
N PHE A 523 26.09 -7.47 -15.61
CA PHE A 523 25.27 -8.41 -14.83
C PHE A 523 25.75 -9.88 -14.88
N ARG A 524 27.02 -10.11 -15.26
CA ARG A 524 27.79 -11.34 -15.05
C ARG A 524 28.82 -11.10 -13.96
N TYR A 525 29.16 -12.12 -13.17
CA TYR A 525 30.10 -11.98 -12.06
C TYR A 525 31.23 -13.01 -12.07
N VAL A 526 32.32 -12.63 -11.40
CA VAL A 526 33.40 -13.52 -10.98
C VAL A 526 33.54 -13.41 -9.46
N SER A 527 33.53 -14.53 -8.75
CA SER A 527 33.86 -14.57 -7.31
C SER A 527 35.37 -14.75 -7.11
N SER A 528 35.95 -14.00 -6.18
CA SER A 528 37.36 -14.13 -5.82
C SER A 528 37.64 -15.20 -4.75
N GLY A 529 36.59 -15.86 -4.24
CA GLY A 529 36.63 -16.78 -3.11
C GLY A 529 36.68 -16.06 -1.76
N ALA A 530 36.37 -16.79 -0.68
CA ALA A 530 36.36 -16.25 0.67
C ALA A 530 37.78 -16.16 1.27
N ALA A 531 38.14 -15.00 1.82
CA ALA A 531 39.39 -14.78 2.54
C ALA A 531 39.13 -14.59 4.05
N GLU A 532 39.77 -15.41 4.87
CA GLU A 532 39.59 -15.41 6.33
C GLU A 532 40.11 -14.12 6.98
N ILE A 533 39.35 -13.61 7.95
CA ILE A 533 39.60 -12.37 8.70
C ILE A 533 39.84 -12.66 10.17
N SER A 534 38.90 -13.37 10.81
CA SER A 534 38.93 -13.69 12.24
C SER A 534 38.04 -14.90 12.52
N SER A 535 37.95 -15.33 13.77
CA SER A 535 37.08 -16.44 14.19
C SER A 535 36.17 -16.06 15.36
N ASP A 536 35.11 -16.83 15.57
CA ASP A 536 34.19 -16.71 16.72
C ASP A 536 33.62 -15.29 16.88
N VAL A 537 33.06 -14.76 15.79
CA VAL A 537 32.56 -13.38 15.71
C VAL A 537 31.06 -13.35 15.94
N GLU A 538 30.60 -12.46 16.84
CA GLU A 538 29.16 -12.27 17.09
C GLU A 538 28.52 -11.40 16.02
N GLN A 539 29.15 -10.26 15.75
CA GLN A 539 28.67 -9.24 14.82
C GLN A 539 29.86 -8.63 14.11
N ALA A 540 29.66 -8.25 12.85
CA ALA A 540 30.69 -7.56 12.11
C ALA A 540 30.11 -6.65 11.04
N SER A 541 30.82 -5.57 10.77
CA SER A 541 30.51 -4.63 9.70
C SER A 541 31.79 -4.20 8.99
N ILE A 542 31.66 -3.90 7.70
CA ILE A 542 32.78 -3.48 6.86
C ILE A 542 32.59 -2.06 6.36
N THR A 543 33.67 -1.28 6.37
CA THR A 543 33.70 0.08 5.81
C THR A 543 34.90 0.29 4.90
N PHE A 544 34.84 1.34 4.08
CA PHE A 544 35.82 1.64 3.04
C PHE A 544 36.47 3.00 3.28
N GLU A 545 37.65 2.97 3.90
CA GLU A 545 38.56 4.12 4.00
C GLU A 545 39.60 4.02 2.87
N LEU A 546 40.84 4.48 3.10
CA LEU A 546 42.02 4.13 2.30
C LEU A 546 42.15 2.61 2.08
N TYR A 547 41.72 1.82 3.06
CA TYR A 547 41.69 0.35 3.04
C TYR A 547 40.31 -0.16 3.48
N LYS A 548 40.08 -1.46 3.33
CA LYS A 548 38.88 -2.12 3.84
C LYS A 548 39.07 -2.34 5.33
N GLU A 549 38.26 -1.67 6.14
CA GLU A 549 38.31 -1.80 7.59
C GLU A 549 37.10 -2.63 8.04
N ILE A 550 37.37 -3.69 8.80
CA ILE A 550 36.36 -4.63 9.28
C ILE A 550 36.31 -4.49 10.79
N PHE A 551 35.17 -4.04 11.29
CA PHE A 551 34.91 -3.95 12.72
C PHE A 551 34.11 -5.17 13.13
N HIS A 552 34.57 -5.85 14.18
CA HIS A 552 33.95 -7.09 14.62
C HIS A 552 33.96 -7.20 16.13
N ILE A 553 32.96 -7.90 16.64
CA ILE A 553 32.76 -8.15 18.05
C ILE A 553 33.06 -9.63 18.32
N GLN A 554 33.97 -9.89 19.24
CA GLN A 554 34.32 -11.23 19.70
C GLN A 554 33.96 -11.41 21.17
N ARG A 555 33.44 -12.59 21.50
CA ARG A 555 33.23 -13.00 22.89
C ARG A 555 34.21 -14.08 23.30
N ASN A 556 35.00 -13.77 24.31
CA ASN A 556 35.81 -14.74 25.04
C ASN A 556 35.14 -15.03 26.40
N GLN A 557 35.59 -16.08 27.11
CA GLN A 557 34.97 -16.54 28.36
C GLN A 557 34.73 -15.45 29.41
N SER A 558 35.56 -14.40 29.45
CA SER A 558 35.49 -13.33 30.44
C SER A 558 35.45 -11.92 29.85
N ASN A 559 35.54 -11.76 28.52
CA ASN A 559 35.65 -10.45 27.89
C ASN A 559 34.89 -10.39 26.57
N LEU A 560 34.35 -9.22 26.28
CA LEU A 560 33.79 -8.86 24.99
C LEU A 560 34.68 -7.80 24.35
N LEU A 561 35.13 -8.07 23.14
CA LEU A 561 36.18 -7.32 22.44
C LEU A 561 35.58 -6.66 21.21
N LEU A 562 35.75 -5.33 21.10
CA LEU A 562 35.57 -4.63 19.83
C LEU A 562 36.93 -4.55 19.14
N LYS A 563 37.03 -5.17 17.97
CA LYS A 563 38.26 -5.21 17.18
C LYS A 563 38.07 -4.53 15.84
N LYS A 564 39.19 -4.05 15.29
CA LYS A 564 39.30 -3.54 13.93
C LYS A 564 40.39 -4.31 13.18
N SER A 565 40.04 -4.81 12.02
CA SER A 565 40.96 -5.47 11.09
C SER A 565 41.11 -4.66 9.81
N VAL A 566 42.33 -4.46 9.33
CA VAL A 566 42.59 -3.80 8.03
C VAL A 566 42.87 -4.88 7.00
N PHE A 567 42.08 -4.92 5.93
CA PHE A 567 42.15 -5.94 4.89
C PHE A 567 42.56 -5.36 3.54
N ASN A 568 43.58 -5.98 2.94
CA ASN A 568 43.95 -5.78 1.54
C ASN A 568 44.49 -7.09 0.96
N ARG A 569 43.63 -7.86 0.30
CA ARG A 569 43.84 -9.25 -0.18
C ARG A 569 44.13 -10.30 0.91
N LYS A 570 44.71 -9.87 2.02
CA LYS A 570 44.93 -10.57 3.28
C LYS A 570 44.78 -9.57 4.43
N VAL A 571 44.61 -10.06 5.65
CA VAL A 571 44.64 -9.23 6.86
C VAL A 571 46.04 -8.61 6.99
N GLN A 572 46.08 -7.29 7.11
CA GLN A 572 47.32 -6.50 7.27
C GLN A 572 47.60 -6.23 8.74
N SER A 573 46.55 -5.93 9.52
CA SER A 573 46.63 -5.69 10.95
C SER A 573 45.29 -6.00 11.61
N GLU A 574 45.34 -6.41 12.87
CA GLU A 574 44.19 -6.51 13.77
C GLU A 574 44.52 -5.74 15.07
N GLU A 575 43.65 -4.83 15.48
CA GLU A 575 43.78 -4.05 16.71
C GLU A 575 42.54 -4.24 17.59
N THR A 576 42.75 -4.37 18.91
CA THR A 576 41.67 -4.33 19.89
C THR A 576 41.40 -2.87 20.26
N LEU A 577 40.24 -2.37 19.85
CA LEU A 577 39.81 -0.99 20.15
C LEU A 577 39.26 -0.86 21.57
N MET A 578 38.58 -1.90 22.05
CA MET A 578 37.98 -1.92 23.38
C MET A 578 37.87 -3.36 23.90
N SER A 579 38.04 -3.52 25.22
CA SER A 579 37.76 -4.75 25.94
C SER A 579 36.88 -4.46 27.15
N LYS A 580 35.74 -5.15 27.25
CA LYS A 580 34.82 -5.07 28.39
C LYS A 580 34.77 -6.42 29.08
N SER A 581 35.04 -6.44 30.38
CA SER A 581 34.87 -7.64 31.18
C SER A 581 33.38 -7.96 31.34
N ILE A 582 33.06 -9.23 31.16
CA ILE A 582 31.69 -9.75 31.20
C ILE A 582 31.63 -10.96 32.13
N SER A 583 30.56 -11.08 32.91
CA SER A 583 30.32 -12.30 33.69
C SER A 583 29.64 -13.35 32.81
N SER A 584 30.03 -14.62 32.99
CA SER A 584 29.51 -15.76 32.20
C SER A 584 28.00 -15.98 32.35
N GLU A 585 27.36 -15.40 33.36
CA GLU A 585 25.94 -15.57 33.66
C GLU A 585 25.03 -14.49 33.01
N LYS A 586 25.61 -13.45 32.40
CA LYS A 586 24.83 -12.32 31.85
C LYS A 586 24.63 -12.42 30.34
N ASN A 587 23.36 -12.27 29.94
CA ASN A 587 23.00 -12.06 28.54
C ASN A 587 23.37 -10.64 28.12
N ILE A 588 24.46 -10.50 27.35
CA ILE A 588 24.92 -9.22 26.80
C ILE A 588 24.62 -9.24 25.31
N TYR A 589 23.86 -8.24 24.86
CA TYR A 589 23.59 -8.01 23.44
C TYR A 589 24.56 -6.97 22.89
N SER A 590 24.88 -7.13 21.62
CA SER A 590 25.87 -6.31 20.93
C SER A 590 25.48 -6.13 19.47
N ASP A 591 25.90 -5.02 18.88
CA ASP A 591 25.74 -4.75 17.46
C ASP A 591 26.86 -3.81 17.00
N VAL A 592 27.22 -3.90 15.72
CA VAL A 592 28.20 -3.03 15.08
C VAL A 592 27.74 -2.70 13.66
N ALA A 593 27.74 -1.42 13.31
CA ALA A 593 27.36 -0.95 12.00
C ALA A 593 28.28 0.18 11.56
N SER A 594 28.60 0.17 10.27
CA SER A 594 29.38 1.22 9.63
C SER A 594 28.52 2.03 8.65
N PHE A 595 28.81 3.32 8.61
CA PHE A 595 28.12 4.33 7.81
C PHE A 595 29.15 5.12 7.03
N GLN A 596 28.82 5.41 5.78
CA GLN A 596 29.60 6.31 4.95
C GLN A 596 29.05 7.72 5.12
N ASP A 597 29.94 8.68 5.39
CA ASP A 597 29.59 10.09 5.53
C ASP A 597 30.07 10.84 4.27
N GLU A 598 29.13 11.23 3.42
CA GLU A 598 29.44 11.88 2.15
C GLU A 598 29.87 13.35 2.36
N SER A 599 29.51 13.96 3.49
CA SER A 599 29.74 15.39 3.76
C SER A 599 31.20 15.70 4.07
N ILE A 600 31.89 14.80 4.76
CA ILE A 600 33.31 14.96 5.15
C ILE A 600 34.22 13.89 4.54
N ASN A 601 33.68 12.99 3.72
CA ASN A 601 34.41 11.90 3.06
C ASN A 601 35.20 11.05 4.07
N GLU A 602 34.56 10.71 5.19
CA GLU A 602 35.05 9.81 6.23
C GLU A 602 33.98 8.76 6.52
N ASN A 603 34.32 7.69 7.24
CA ASN A 603 33.34 6.72 7.69
C ASN A 603 33.19 6.75 9.21
N LEU A 604 31.94 6.68 9.65
CA LEU A 604 31.58 6.45 11.04
C LEU A 604 31.35 4.96 11.25
N THR A 605 31.96 4.37 12.27
CA THR A 605 31.54 3.07 12.77
C THR A 605 31.00 3.20 14.17
N ALA A 606 29.80 2.68 14.40
CA ALA A 606 29.17 2.62 15.70
C ALA A 606 29.09 1.17 16.17
N ALA A 607 29.41 0.93 17.42
CA ALA A 607 29.20 -0.35 18.09
C ALA A 607 28.58 -0.10 19.46
N TRP A 608 27.70 -0.98 19.93
CA TRP A 608 27.15 -0.85 21.28
C TRP A 608 27.10 -2.18 22.02
N PHE A 609 27.18 -2.08 23.34
CA PHE A 609 27.07 -3.23 24.26
C PHE A 609 26.08 -2.90 25.37
N TYR A 610 25.12 -3.79 25.57
CA TYR A 610 24.13 -3.66 26.62
C TYR A 610 24.49 -4.50 27.86
N ASP A 611 24.50 -3.88 29.04
CA ASP A 611 24.72 -4.53 30.34
C ASP A 611 23.90 -3.81 31.43
N ASP A 612 23.16 -4.54 32.25
CA ASP A 612 22.40 -4.05 33.41
C ASP A 612 21.62 -2.73 33.16
N ASN A 613 20.73 -2.72 32.17
CA ASN A 613 19.90 -1.56 31.77
C ASN A 613 20.62 -0.38 31.13
N ASN A 614 21.95 -0.41 30.98
CA ASN A 614 22.70 0.65 30.32
C ASN A 614 23.33 0.15 29.02
N THR A 615 23.40 1.03 28.03
CA THR A 615 24.10 0.74 26.77
C THR A 615 25.35 1.60 26.67
N ASP A 616 26.50 0.94 26.58
CA ASP A 616 27.73 1.62 26.20
C ASP A 616 27.81 1.68 24.67
N LEU A 617 27.64 2.87 24.11
CA LEU A 617 27.78 3.17 22.69
C LEU A 617 29.21 3.67 22.40
N PHE A 618 29.85 3.07 21.43
CA PHE A 618 31.19 3.37 20.95
C PHE A 618 31.10 3.93 19.53
N LEU A 619 31.68 5.10 19.32
CA LEU A 619 31.74 5.77 18.02
C LEU A 619 33.20 5.88 17.59
N TYR A 620 33.56 5.15 16.54
CA TYR A 620 34.86 5.23 15.91
C TYR A 620 34.80 6.18 14.71
N LEU A 621 35.48 7.32 14.82
CA LEU A 621 35.56 8.36 13.79
C LEU A 621 36.96 8.99 13.86
N ARG A 622 37.57 9.31 12.71
CA ARG A 622 38.93 9.92 12.65
C ARG A 622 40.00 9.17 13.45
N LYS A 623 39.95 7.84 13.42
CA LYS A 623 40.85 6.96 14.19
C LYS A 623 40.79 7.18 15.70
N ARG A 624 39.67 7.72 16.21
CA ARG A 624 39.42 7.91 17.64
C ARG A 624 38.17 7.16 18.02
N LEU A 625 38.25 6.47 19.15
CA LEU A 625 37.11 5.79 19.76
C LEU A 625 36.55 6.67 20.87
N ASN A 626 35.32 7.13 20.70
CA ASN A 626 34.57 7.84 21.74
C ASN A 626 33.53 6.90 22.36
N LYS A 627 33.27 7.06 23.66
CA LYS A 627 32.28 6.28 24.41
C LYS A 627 31.20 7.19 24.99
N ILE A 628 29.95 6.80 24.85
CA ILE A 628 28.80 7.35 25.58
C ILE A 628 28.09 6.20 26.29
N THR A 629 27.62 6.44 27.51
CA THR A 629 26.72 5.49 28.19
C THR A 629 25.29 6.03 28.13
N LEU A 630 24.43 5.32 27.41
CA LEU A 630 23.00 5.58 27.33
C LEU A 630 22.32 4.91 28.52
N LYS A 631 21.84 5.72 29.47
CA LYS A 631 21.15 5.23 30.66
C LYS A 631 19.77 4.72 30.32
N ASP A 632 19.39 3.61 30.94
CA ASP A 632 18.06 3.02 30.84
C ASP A 632 17.60 2.86 29.38
N PHE A 633 18.46 2.30 28.53
CA PHE A 633 18.21 2.19 27.09
C PHE A 633 18.84 0.93 26.52
N THR A 634 18.07 0.16 25.74
CA THR A 634 18.45 -1.13 25.16
C THR A 634 18.16 -1.13 23.66
N PRO A 635 19.10 -0.71 22.80
CA PRO A 635 18.87 -0.69 21.36
C PRO A 635 18.56 -2.10 20.84
N SER A 636 17.70 -2.16 19.81
CA SER A 636 17.46 -3.38 19.05
C SER A 636 18.57 -3.58 18.02
N ILE A 637 18.93 -4.83 17.74
CA ILE A 637 19.89 -5.18 16.68
C ILE A 637 19.39 -4.65 15.33
N GLY A 638 20.28 -4.07 14.52
CA GLY A 638 19.95 -3.47 13.21
C GLY A 638 19.20 -2.14 13.29
N SER A 639 18.97 -1.61 14.50
CA SER A 639 18.23 -0.35 14.70
C SER A 639 19.03 0.90 14.38
N MET A 640 20.36 0.79 14.24
CA MET A 640 21.22 1.93 13.95
C MET A 640 20.87 2.53 12.58
N LYS A 641 20.66 3.85 12.54
CA LYS A 641 20.44 4.62 11.31
C LYS A 641 21.26 5.90 11.38
N TYR A 642 21.75 6.37 10.25
CA TYR A 642 22.65 7.52 10.18
C TYR A 642 22.16 8.50 9.12
N ILE A 643 22.26 9.79 9.41
CA ILE A 643 21.95 10.86 8.46
C ILE A 643 23.04 11.94 8.48
N ASP A 644 23.38 12.41 7.27
CA ASP A 644 24.32 13.51 7.10
C ASP A 644 23.60 14.87 7.30
N GLY A 645 24.20 15.70 8.13
CA GLY A 645 23.80 17.07 8.43
C GLY A 645 24.23 18.09 7.39
N GLU A 646 23.57 19.25 7.35
CA GLU A 646 24.23 20.45 6.79
C GLU A 646 25.32 20.97 7.76
N ASN A 647 25.12 20.78 9.08
CA ASN A 647 26.02 21.27 10.14
C ASN A 647 26.48 20.19 11.14
N GLU A 648 25.63 19.21 11.46
CA GLU A 648 25.92 18.11 12.41
C GLU A 648 25.30 16.80 11.93
N ASN A 649 26.07 15.71 12.01
CA ASN A 649 25.62 14.39 11.59
C ASN A 649 24.97 13.67 12.76
N SER A 650 23.97 12.83 12.51
CA SER A 650 23.21 12.22 13.59
C SER A 650 23.10 10.71 13.44
N LEU A 651 23.37 10.01 14.53
CA LEU A 651 23.10 8.58 14.69
C LEU A 651 21.79 8.40 15.45
N PHE A 652 20.96 7.45 15.01
CA PHE A 652 19.71 7.08 15.66
C PHE A 652 19.76 5.64 16.13
N LEU A 653 19.20 5.40 17.32
CA LEU A 653 19.06 4.07 17.92
C LEU A 653 17.61 3.89 18.37
N TYR A 654 17.07 2.68 18.21
CA TYR A 654 15.71 2.36 18.65
C TYR A 654 15.70 1.25 19.70
N ASP A 655 15.15 1.54 20.87
CA ASP A 655 14.80 0.55 21.87
C ASP A 655 13.34 0.14 21.66
N ARG A 656 13.12 -1.03 21.07
CA ARG A 656 11.77 -1.56 20.80
C ARG A 656 11.00 -1.90 22.07
N THR A 657 11.69 -2.33 23.13
CA THR A 657 11.04 -2.75 24.39
C THR A 657 10.40 -1.56 25.09
N LYS A 658 11.10 -0.42 25.07
CA LYS A 658 10.63 0.85 25.63
C LYS A 658 9.88 1.68 24.61
N GLY A 659 10.10 1.42 23.34
CA GLY A 659 9.55 2.17 22.23
C GLY A 659 10.21 3.53 22.06
N LYS A 660 11.49 3.70 22.39
CA LYS A 660 12.17 5.01 22.34
C LYS A 660 13.18 5.07 21.21
N ILE A 661 13.15 6.14 20.42
CA ILE A 661 14.22 6.48 19.48
C ILE A 661 15.08 7.59 20.11
N LYS A 662 16.39 7.34 20.22
CA LYS A 662 17.38 8.33 20.62
C LYS A 662 18.14 8.85 19.40
N ARG A 663 18.32 10.16 19.32
CA ARG A 663 19.20 10.87 18.40
C ARG A 663 20.50 11.20 19.13
N ILE A 664 21.63 10.92 18.50
CA ILE A 664 22.97 11.25 18.96
C ILE A 664 23.57 12.18 17.93
N ASP A 665 23.67 13.45 18.27
CA ASP A 665 24.28 14.47 17.42
C ASP A 665 25.80 14.42 17.56
N ILE A 666 26.48 14.33 16.41
CA ILE A 666 27.91 14.13 16.29
C ILE A 666 28.47 15.39 15.64
N SER A 667 29.17 16.20 16.43
CA SER A 667 29.86 17.38 15.88
C SER A 667 30.92 16.96 14.86
N SER A 668 31.28 17.86 13.94
CA SER A 668 32.25 17.62 12.85
C SER A 668 33.66 17.19 13.30
N ILE A 669 33.96 17.25 14.61
CA ILE A 669 35.23 16.81 15.23
C ILE A 669 35.00 15.58 16.16
N GLY A 670 33.75 15.15 16.36
CA GLY A 670 33.37 14.01 17.18
C GLY A 670 33.61 14.19 18.68
N ARG A 671 33.71 15.44 19.17
CA ARG A 671 34.07 15.75 20.58
C ARG A 671 32.86 15.95 21.49
N ASN A 672 31.78 16.49 20.95
CA ASN A 672 30.54 16.74 21.66
C ASN A 672 29.49 15.80 21.09
N LEU A 673 28.81 15.10 21.99
CA LEU A 673 27.82 14.09 21.68
C LEU A 673 26.58 14.41 22.50
N ASP A 674 25.57 14.97 21.84
CA ASP A 674 24.32 15.34 22.49
C ASP A 674 23.26 14.27 22.24
N VAL A 675 22.59 13.83 23.30
CA VAL A 675 21.61 12.73 23.24
C VAL A 675 20.22 13.28 23.49
N ASN A 676 19.35 13.15 22.49
CA ASN A 676 17.99 13.65 22.50
C ASN A 676 16.98 12.51 22.32
N ASP A 677 15.90 12.50 23.09
CA ASP A 677 14.77 11.58 22.86
C ASP A 677 13.90 12.15 21.73
N LEU A 678 13.78 11.39 20.64
CA LEU A 678 13.15 11.87 19.41
C LEU A 678 11.67 11.49 19.31
N PHE A 679 11.36 10.25 19.67
CA PHE A 679 10.07 9.65 19.36
C PHE A 679 9.75 8.46 20.26
N GLU A 680 8.48 8.31 20.62
CA GLU A 680 7.99 7.19 21.42
C GLU A 680 6.93 6.36 20.66
N SER A 681 7.28 5.13 20.26
CA SER A 681 6.38 4.10 19.77
C SER A 681 7.00 2.71 19.92
N LYS A 682 6.27 1.75 20.49
CA LYS A 682 6.70 0.34 20.65
C LYS A 682 6.46 -0.53 19.40
N ASN A 683 5.78 0.02 18.40
CA ASN A 683 5.26 -0.74 17.27
C ASN A 683 6.07 -0.53 15.99
N ILE A 684 7.26 0.05 16.07
CA ILE A 684 8.09 0.27 14.86
C ILE A 684 8.74 -1.05 14.46
N ASN A 685 8.48 -1.52 13.25
CA ASN A 685 9.23 -2.64 12.65
C ASN A 685 10.60 -2.16 12.14
N ASN A 686 10.59 -1.07 11.37
CA ASN A 686 11.78 -0.47 10.77
C ASN A 686 11.55 1.02 10.54
N TYR A 687 12.62 1.80 10.50
CA TYR A 687 12.56 3.24 10.28
C TYR A 687 13.80 3.76 9.55
N ILE A 688 13.64 4.93 8.96
CA ILE A 688 14.70 5.81 8.46
C ILE A 688 14.42 7.24 8.90
N VAL A 689 15.45 8.09 8.81
CA VAL A 689 15.30 9.54 8.88
C VAL A 689 15.74 10.11 7.55
N ASP A 690 14.90 10.90 6.88
CA ASP A 690 15.22 11.54 5.60
C ASP A 690 14.55 12.92 5.53
N ARG A 691 15.15 13.84 4.78
CA ARG A 691 14.60 15.17 4.51
C ARG A 691 13.59 15.25 3.37
N LEU A 692 13.44 14.19 2.56
CA LEU A 692 12.49 14.08 1.44
C LEU A 692 12.49 15.28 0.46
N LYS A 693 13.66 15.91 0.24
CA LYS A 693 13.88 17.17 -0.53
C LYS A 693 13.40 18.47 0.15
N SER A 694 13.02 18.42 1.41
CA SER A 694 12.74 19.60 2.21
C SER A 694 13.97 19.97 3.07
N LYS A 695 13.90 21.10 3.78
CA LYS A 695 14.85 21.40 4.87
C LYS A 695 14.47 20.72 6.19
N LYS A 696 13.28 20.13 6.27
CA LYS A 696 12.74 19.46 7.44
C LYS A 696 13.19 18.01 7.47
N GLU A 697 13.40 17.47 8.67
CA GLU A 697 13.73 16.07 8.88
C GLU A 697 12.46 15.28 9.19
N PHE A 698 12.28 14.14 8.54
CA PHE A 698 11.14 13.26 8.75
C PHE A 698 11.59 11.90 9.27
N LEU A 699 10.91 11.43 10.32
CA LEU A 699 10.96 10.05 10.74
C LEU A 699 9.96 9.26 9.90
N ILE A 700 10.47 8.31 9.12
CA ILE A 700 9.67 7.48 8.22
C ILE A 700 9.78 6.05 8.69
N TYR A 701 8.67 5.41 9.02
CA TYR A 701 8.69 4.11 9.69
C TYR A 701 7.49 3.24 9.32
N THR A 702 7.65 1.93 9.47
CA THR A 702 6.57 0.94 9.30
C THR A 702 6.05 0.54 10.66
N ASP A 703 4.74 0.58 10.87
CA ASP A 703 4.08 0.36 12.16
C ASP A 703 3.36 -0.99 12.21
N SER A 704 3.74 -1.85 13.15
CA SER A 704 3.22 -3.21 13.30
C SER A 704 1.82 -3.26 13.93
N SER A 705 1.33 -2.17 14.53
CA SER A 705 0.02 -2.15 15.17
C SER A 705 -1.13 -2.00 14.18
N ASP A 706 -0.89 -1.24 13.11
CA ASP A 706 -1.89 -0.97 12.07
C ASP A 706 -1.42 -1.33 10.66
N ASN A 707 -0.20 -1.85 10.52
CA ASN A 707 0.46 -2.24 9.28
C ASN A 707 0.54 -1.09 8.25
N LEU A 708 0.76 0.14 8.71
CA LEU A 708 0.91 1.31 7.86
C LEU A 708 2.36 1.78 7.80
N THR A 709 2.73 2.41 6.68
CA THR A 709 3.94 3.24 6.62
C THR A 709 3.59 4.65 7.07
N LYS A 710 4.36 5.24 7.97
CA LYS A 710 4.09 6.53 8.59
C LYS A 710 5.25 7.49 8.37
N ILE A 711 4.93 8.75 8.12
CA ILE A 711 5.87 9.86 7.98
C ILE A 711 5.51 10.88 9.03
N LYS A 712 6.45 11.19 9.93
CA LYS A 712 6.27 12.20 10.98
C LYS A 712 7.39 13.21 10.93
N LEU A 713 7.03 14.48 11.11
CA LEU A 713 8.00 15.56 11.23
C LEU A 713 8.80 15.38 12.53
N VAL A 714 10.13 15.40 12.43
CA VAL A 714 11.03 15.48 13.58
C VAL A 714 11.05 16.94 14.05
N LYS A 715 10.78 17.16 15.33
CA LYS A 715 10.75 18.50 15.94
C LYS A 715 12.09 18.91 16.49
#